data_AF-A0A803NH11-F1
#
_entry.id   AF-A0A803NH11-F1
#
_cell.length_a   1.000
_cell.length_b   1.000
_cell.length_c   1.000
_cell.angle_alpha   90.00
_cell.angle_beta   90.00
_cell.angle_gamma   90.00
#
_symmetry.space_group_name_H-M   'P 1'
#
loop_
_entity.id
_entity.type
_entity.pdbx_description
1 polymer ?
#
loop_
_entity_poly.entity_id
_entity_poly.type
_entity_poly.pdbx_seq_one_letter_code
_entity_poly.pdbx_strand_id
1 'polypeptide(L)'
;MVKGEELHITVPNLFRCPISMDVMRSPVSLCTGVTYDRTSIQHWLDAGHDTCPATMQTLPSKDFIPNLTLRRLINLWAQTNGPPSPSSSPTYSRSVSEQQVRTLVHHLENQNESAKVFVVDCLSAIVDFASFGDENRRILANFENFVSAIVGVLCRGTAEMEVMELAVRVLDSISMDNSVRKQVHASVSKRFQSFLTTIRSFLKNGSTRSKIESVKLLKTIALDAESKRAIAENSNLLNELLQIVRTDSDFALHDAVYSCLIEVSVTRSTKAELVGSGLVDLLTKTLSNRNSPKPANEKALKLLSIVSTTAEGRSAIGVDCRCAVAIVERMMKVSRSATEDAVAVVWSVCCLLGEKKTKEAVVNSNGIAKILMVMQSGYCEGHRQKTVIWTANRDDQPLSNDVTLILNRDGLVLQQKQGLQVPITGVSLPAAAASASMLDSGNFALYHSNSTIIWQSFDHPTDTILPGQHVMSGHSLVSGVSSMNHSSGRFQLIMQLDGNLKQYPLGITISPYYGYWSSGTQDKSKNSSLNLDENGQLYLLNSNGSIMKTIFDGQSQSQQFNNFAYRFTIDVDGILRLYSHNLVQNSSWVAEWISTRNKCDPVGLCGLNSYCIVNNISQETDCSCLPGFDFIDHNQKSLGCQRNSGIDSCKSDHEKAFRVAEFDVLEWENNSYSVVYYMNKTECQEDCLRDCNCMVALFENQHCSKQMVPLRFAKPHTSALIKTIVKVPNNGGGDYGTNSNMPLKKGHKRKNITVFVLVCIIIALTILLFSLFFLYRKQFKSYKNVPNEKTLIVHDILALRSFSLRELEISTSGFIHKLGRGSFGTVFKGTINLPNGERAIAVKRLEKVVAAEGEIEFQNEMKTIGRTHHRNLLRLLGYCHEGSNRLLVYDYMSNGSLANFLFKSEIKPNWKERVSMAFGIAKGILYLHEECENQIIHCDINPNNILIDENRVVKIADFGLAKLLMPDQTRTTTGIKGTRGFVAPEWHKNMPITSKADVYSFGVVLLVIISCRPHVDVNVHEREAILVDFTYEWLWCIEEEPTIRPAMKKVVAMFEGTFDIPLPPGVASYNSTNSSNNIGGVTM
;
A
#
# COMPACT_ATOMS: atom_id res chain seq x y z
N MET A 1 11.50 -60.34 -18.22
CA MET A 1 12.65 -59.66 -18.83
C MET A 1 12.08 -58.47 -19.59
N VAL A 2 12.25 -57.23 -19.14
CA VAL A 2 13.53 -56.48 -19.16
C VAL A 2 13.76 -55.65 -17.87
N LYS A 3 15.02 -55.71 -17.39
CA LYS A 3 15.85 -54.91 -16.44
C LYS A 3 15.22 -53.89 -15.46
N GLY A 4 15.38 -54.11 -14.15
CA GLY A 4 15.35 -53.11 -13.06
C GLY A 4 16.77 -52.97 -12.46
N GLU A 5 17.37 -51.79 -12.36
CA GLU A 5 17.13 -50.59 -11.51
C GLU A 5 17.83 -50.70 -10.13
N GLU A 6 18.91 -49.94 -10.00
CA GLU A 6 19.91 -49.95 -8.92
C GLU A 6 19.36 -49.33 -7.62
N LEU A 7 19.62 -49.98 -6.50
CA LEU A 7 19.17 -49.58 -5.16
C LEU A 7 20.00 -48.39 -4.63
N HIS A 8 19.44 -47.18 -4.73
CA HIS A 8 19.96 -45.99 -4.06
C HIS A 8 19.66 -46.01 -2.55
N ILE A 9 20.66 -45.74 -1.71
CA ILE A 9 20.44 -45.41 -0.30
C ILE A 9 19.77 -44.03 -0.24
N THR A 10 18.45 -44.01 -0.06
CA THR A 10 17.67 -42.77 0.02
C THR A 10 17.83 -42.10 1.39
N VAL A 11 18.26 -40.84 1.37
CA VAL A 11 18.27 -39.98 2.57
C VAL A 11 16.83 -39.82 3.07
N PRO A 12 16.54 -40.12 4.36
CA PRO A 12 15.23 -39.89 4.94
C PRO A 12 14.78 -38.43 4.77
N ASN A 13 13.52 -38.23 4.36
CA ASN A 13 12.96 -36.90 4.06
C ASN A 13 13.04 -35.93 5.25
N LEU A 14 12.99 -36.43 6.49
CA LEU A 14 13.11 -35.60 7.70
C LEU A 14 14.48 -34.91 7.83
N PHE A 15 15.51 -35.37 7.11
CA PHE A 15 16.85 -34.77 7.13
C PHE A 15 17.05 -33.71 6.05
N ARG A 16 16.05 -33.49 5.17
CA ARG A 16 16.13 -32.54 4.06
C ARG A 16 15.42 -31.23 4.36
N CYS A 17 15.96 -30.12 3.85
CA CYS A 17 15.37 -28.80 3.97
C CYS A 17 14.14 -28.70 3.04
N PRO A 18 12.95 -28.29 3.51
CA PRO A 18 11.77 -28.19 2.66
C PRO A 18 11.83 -27.12 1.56
N ILE A 19 12.77 -26.15 1.65
CA ILE A 19 12.93 -25.08 0.65
C ILE A 19 13.95 -25.49 -0.42
N SER A 20 15.11 -26.02 -0.02
CA SER A 20 16.19 -26.37 -0.95
C SER A 20 16.20 -27.86 -1.36
N MET A 21 15.49 -28.72 -0.63
CA MET A 21 15.44 -30.18 -0.77
C MET A 21 16.76 -30.94 -0.52
N ASP A 22 17.81 -30.24 -0.07
CA ASP A 22 19.12 -30.81 0.31
C ASP A 22 19.20 -31.22 1.78
N VAL A 23 20.18 -32.07 2.14
CA VAL A 23 20.42 -32.48 3.55
C VAL A 23 20.80 -31.27 4.40
N MET A 24 20.06 -31.02 5.47
CA MET A 24 20.26 -29.86 6.35
C MET A 24 21.60 -29.95 7.08
N ARG A 25 22.40 -28.88 7.03
CA ARG A 25 23.71 -28.79 7.72
C ARG A 25 23.62 -28.03 9.03
N SER A 26 22.71 -27.06 9.11
CA SER A 26 22.42 -26.26 10.30
C SER A 26 20.91 -26.10 10.48
N PRO A 27 20.20 -27.17 10.90
CA PRO A 27 18.74 -27.17 11.01
C PRO A 27 18.24 -26.22 12.10
N VAL A 28 17.26 -25.39 11.76
CA VAL A 28 16.55 -24.48 12.66
C VAL A 28 15.04 -24.57 12.45
N SER A 29 14.28 -24.44 13.53
CA SER A 29 12.83 -24.52 13.48
C SER A 29 12.21 -23.14 13.62
N LEU A 30 11.16 -22.91 12.84
CA LEU A 30 10.26 -21.77 13.01
C LEU A 30 9.25 -22.02 14.12
N CYS A 31 8.53 -20.99 14.56
CA CYS A 31 7.47 -21.09 15.56
C CYS A 31 6.30 -22.01 15.14
N THR A 32 6.18 -22.33 13.85
CA THR A 32 5.25 -23.34 13.29
C THR A 32 5.73 -24.79 13.50
N GLY A 33 6.91 -24.99 14.08
CA GLY A 33 7.51 -26.30 14.37
C GLY A 33 8.26 -26.95 13.20
N VAL A 34 8.14 -26.40 11.99
CA VAL A 34 8.83 -26.91 10.79
C VAL A 34 10.30 -26.51 10.81
N THR A 35 11.18 -27.45 10.44
CA THR A 35 12.64 -27.27 10.47
C THR A 35 13.20 -27.09 9.07
N TYR A 36 14.07 -26.11 8.91
CA TYR A 36 14.71 -25.71 7.65
C TYR A 36 16.22 -25.57 7.85
N ASP A 37 16.98 -25.52 6.76
CA ASP A 37 18.37 -25.05 6.86
C ASP A 37 18.38 -23.53 7.08
N ARG A 38 19.18 -23.08 8.05
CA ARG A 38 19.13 -21.71 8.59
C ARG A 38 19.24 -20.63 7.52
N THR A 39 20.17 -20.76 6.58
CA THR A 39 20.41 -19.72 5.55
C THR A 39 19.22 -19.61 4.59
N SER A 40 18.59 -20.74 4.26
CA SER A 40 17.45 -20.79 3.35
C SER A 40 16.22 -20.10 3.93
N ILE A 41 15.90 -20.37 5.20
CA ILE A 41 14.75 -19.73 5.84
C ILE A 41 15.04 -18.28 6.25
N GLN A 42 16.29 -17.93 6.59
CA GLN A 42 16.67 -16.53 6.83
C GLN A 42 16.46 -15.68 5.59
N HIS A 43 16.90 -16.15 4.42
CA HIS A 43 16.70 -15.42 3.18
C HIS A 43 15.22 -15.27 2.82
N TRP A 44 14.40 -16.30 3.08
CA TRP A 44 12.95 -16.23 2.90
C TRP A 44 12.31 -15.15 3.79
N LEU A 45 12.67 -15.09 5.07
CA LEU A 45 12.12 -14.07 5.98
C LEU A 45 12.68 -12.67 5.73
N ASP A 46 13.96 -12.56 5.36
CA ASP A 46 14.63 -11.29 5.04
C ASP A 46 14.12 -10.69 3.73
N ALA A 47 13.59 -11.51 2.82
CA ALA A 47 12.85 -11.07 1.63
C ALA A 47 11.46 -10.50 1.95
N GLY A 48 11.13 -10.35 3.24
CA GLY A 48 9.89 -9.73 3.72
C GLY A 48 8.75 -10.72 3.91
N HIS A 49 8.94 -12.01 3.59
CA HIS A 49 7.95 -13.02 3.92
C HIS A 49 7.81 -13.12 5.44
N ASP A 50 6.58 -13.16 5.92
CA ASP A 50 6.25 -13.42 7.30
C ASP A 50 5.50 -14.74 7.43
N THR A 51 5.45 -15.56 6.39
CA THR A 51 4.81 -16.88 6.41
C THR A 51 5.82 -18.01 6.31
N CYS A 52 5.50 -19.13 6.96
CA CYS A 52 6.24 -20.38 6.90
C CYS A 52 6.16 -20.93 5.47
N PRO A 53 7.27 -21.10 4.74
CA PRO A 53 7.24 -21.45 3.31
C PRO A 53 6.58 -22.80 3.01
N ALA A 54 6.67 -23.79 3.92
CA ALA A 54 6.05 -25.09 3.69
C ALA A 54 4.56 -25.15 4.07
N THR A 55 4.09 -24.29 4.97
CA THR A 55 2.70 -24.33 5.47
C THR A 55 1.88 -23.09 5.09
N MET A 56 2.54 -22.08 4.52
CA MET A 56 2.04 -20.76 4.11
C MET A 56 1.33 -19.96 5.22
N GLN A 57 1.43 -20.40 6.48
CA GLN A 57 0.90 -19.72 7.66
C GLN A 57 1.83 -18.62 8.13
N THR A 58 1.26 -17.50 8.57
CA THR A 58 2.02 -16.37 9.10
C THR A 58 2.69 -16.75 10.41
N LEU A 59 3.94 -16.37 10.53
CA LEU A 59 4.88 -16.66 11.59
C LEU A 59 4.70 -15.61 12.68
N PRO A 60 4.12 -15.98 13.83
CA PRO A 60 3.97 -15.06 14.95
C PRO A 60 5.31 -14.59 15.54
N SER A 61 6.39 -15.34 15.36
CA SER A 61 7.77 -14.87 15.55
C SER A 61 8.65 -15.35 14.39
N LYS A 62 9.57 -14.48 13.98
CA LYS A 62 10.56 -14.72 12.94
C LYS A 62 11.91 -15.21 13.51
N ASP A 63 11.98 -15.43 14.82
CA ASP A 63 13.17 -15.95 15.47
C ASP A 63 13.39 -17.45 15.16
N PHE A 64 14.66 -17.85 15.07
CA PHE A 64 15.03 -19.24 14.85
C PHE A 64 15.40 -19.94 16.13
N ILE A 65 14.80 -21.10 16.35
CA ILE A 65 15.21 -22.01 17.42
C ILE A 65 16.13 -23.08 16.82
N PRO A 66 17.40 -23.19 17.24
CA PRO A 66 18.30 -24.24 16.74
C PRO A 66 17.80 -25.64 17.11
N ASN A 67 17.70 -26.54 16.12
CA ASN A 67 17.31 -27.93 16.37
C ASN A 67 18.56 -28.83 16.50
N LEU A 68 19.22 -28.74 17.66
CA LEU A 68 20.52 -29.40 17.90
C LEU A 68 20.41 -30.93 17.95
N THR A 69 19.27 -31.47 18.39
CA THR A 69 19.02 -32.92 18.41
C THR A 69 18.95 -33.50 17.01
N LEU A 70 18.21 -32.87 16.09
CA LEU A 70 18.14 -33.30 14.69
C LEU A 70 19.51 -33.19 14.01
N ARG A 71 20.28 -32.12 14.30
CA ARG A 71 21.65 -31.97 13.78
C ARG A 71 22.57 -33.12 14.19
N ARG A 72 22.49 -33.60 15.43
CA ARG A 72 23.28 -34.75 15.91
C ARG A 72 22.85 -36.07 15.25
N LEU A 73 21.54 -36.27 15.04
CA LEU A 73 20.99 -37.45 14.36
C LEU A 73 21.36 -37.51 12.88
N ILE A 74 21.34 -36.38 12.17
CA ILE A 74 21.79 -36.28 10.77
C ILE A 74 23.28 -36.66 10.66
N ASN A 75 24.12 -36.18 11.57
CA ASN A 75 25.55 -36.52 11.58
C ASN A 75 25.79 -38.01 11.89
N LEU A 76 25.08 -38.59 12.85
CA LEU A 76 25.14 -40.02 13.14
C LEU A 76 24.67 -40.85 11.94
N TRP A 77 23.53 -40.48 11.33
CA TRP A 77 23.03 -41.16 10.13
C TRP A 77 24.02 -41.08 8.96
N ALA A 78 24.66 -39.93 8.74
CA ALA A 78 25.68 -39.74 7.71
C ALA A 78 26.96 -40.53 7.99
N GLN A 79 27.33 -40.76 9.25
CA GLN A 79 28.44 -41.65 9.63
C GLN A 79 28.07 -43.15 9.51
N THR A 80 26.78 -43.49 9.64
CA THR A 80 26.28 -44.88 9.64
C THR A 80 25.86 -45.37 8.24
N ASN A 81 25.38 -44.47 7.38
CA ASN A 81 24.87 -44.74 6.02
C ASN A 81 25.65 -44.00 4.93
N GLY A 82 26.52 -43.07 5.30
CA GLY A 82 27.57 -42.62 4.40
C GLY A 82 28.57 -43.75 4.20
N PRO A 83 29.21 -43.86 3.03
CA PRO A 83 30.31 -44.80 2.84
C PRO A 83 31.33 -44.62 3.98
N PRO A 84 31.88 -45.72 4.54
CA PRO A 84 32.86 -45.65 5.62
C PRO A 84 33.95 -44.66 5.22
N SER A 85 34.38 -43.83 6.18
CA SER A 85 35.55 -42.98 6.05
C SER A 85 36.66 -43.77 5.36
N PRO A 86 37.18 -43.36 4.20
CA PRO A 86 38.33 -44.02 3.63
C PRO A 86 39.57 -43.53 4.40
N SER A 87 39.91 -44.24 5.47
CA SER A 87 41.30 -44.34 5.89
C SER A 87 42.05 -45.23 4.90
N SER A 88 42.59 -44.64 3.84
CA SER A 88 43.97 -44.82 3.37
C SER A 88 44.17 -44.26 1.96
N SER A 89 45.24 -43.49 1.86
CA SER A 89 45.90 -42.74 0.78
C SER A 89 46.06 -43.49 -0.56
N PRO A 90 46.34 -42.77 -1.68
CA PRO A 90 47.63 -42.07 -1.88
C PRO A 90 47.46 -40.55 -2.11
N THR A 91 48.09 -39.68 -1.31
CA THR A 91 49.33 -38.92 -1.65
C THR A 91 49.28 -38.36 -3.09
N TYR A 92 49.21 -37.04 -3.37
CA TYR A 92 49.74 -35.79 -2.79
C TYR A 92 48.77 -34.64 -3.22
N SER A 93 48.49 -33.55 -2.50
CA SER A 93 49.31 -32.76 -1.58
C SER A 93 48.47 -32.05 -0.49
N ARG A 94 48.78 -32.35 0.78
CA ARG A 94 48.53 -31.58 2.04
C ARG A 94 47.34 -30.61 2.09
N SER A 95 46.18 -31.06 2.60
CA SER A 95 45.22 -30.16 3.25
C SER A 95 45.71 -29.85 4.67
N VAL A 96 45.97 -28.57 4.95
CA VAL A 96 46.58 -28.06 6.18
C VAL A 96 45.62 -28.27 7.37
N SER A 97 46.09 -28.83 8.49
CA SER A 97 45.27 -29.04 9.69
C SER A 97 45.10 -27.74 10.51
N GLU A 98 44.04 -27.62 11.33
CA GLU A 98 43.82 -26.44 12.19
C GLU A 98 45.06 -26.09 13.03
N GLN A 99 45.74 -27.11 13.56
CA GLN A 99 46.92 -26.94 14.39
C GLN A 99 48.12 -26.44 13.58
N GLN A 100 48.26 -26.88 12.33
CA GLN A 100 49.24 -26.32 11.40
C GLN A 100 48.93 -24.86 11.08
N VAL A 101 47.66 -24.50 10.86
CA VAL A 101 47.25 -23.11 10.64
C VAL A 101 47.62 -22.23 11.83
N ARG A 102 47.36 -22.65 13.08
CA ARG A 102 47.77 -21.89 14.28
C ARG A 102 49.28 -21.67 14.33
N THR A 103 50.08 -22.68 13.98
CA THR A 103 51.53 -22.55 13.88
C THR A 103 51.91 -21.56 12.78
N LEU A 104 51.31 -21.63 11.59
CA LEU A 104 51.59 -20.70 10.49
C LEU A 104 51.26 -19.24 10.88
N VAL A 105 50.17 -19.01 11.60
CA VAL A 105 49.78 -17.67 12.10
C VAL A 105 50.82 -17.12 13.09
N HIS A 106 51.28 -17.94 14.04
CA HIS A 106 52.34 -17.54 14.97
C HIS A 106 53.68 -17.24 14.27
N HIS A 107 53.96 -17.90 13.13
CA HIS A 107 55.13 -17.57 12.32
C HIS A 107 54.94 -16.24 11.56
N LEU A 108 53.75 -15.96 11.02
CA LEU A 108 53.46 -14.68 10.36
C LEU A 108 53.64 -13.47 11.32
N GLU A 109 53.37 -13.65 12.61
CA GLU A 109 53.57 -12.63 13.64
C GLU A 109 55.05 -12.31 13.92
N ASN A 110 55.89 -13.34 13.97
CA ASN A 110 57.27 -13.25 14.50
C ASN A 110 58.38 -13.11 13.43
N GLN A 111 58.05 -13.20 12.14
CA GLN A 111 59.05 -13.16 11.06
C GLN A 111 59.55 -11.73 10.77
N ASN A 112 60.86 -11.52 10.80
CA ASN A 112 61.56 -10.36 10.24
C ASN A 112 61.88 -10.58 8.75
N GLU A 113 62.11 -9.48 8.03
CA GLU A 113 62.09 -9.25 6.56
C GLU A 113 62.83 -10.24 5.59
N SER A 114 63.42 -11.34 6.05
CA SER A 114 64.34 -12.17 5.25
C SER A 114 63.82 -13.55 4.78
N ALA A 115 62.61 -14.00 5.13
CA ALA A 115 62.08 -15.31 4.74
C ALA A 115 60.90 -15.24 3.75
N LYS A 116 61.16 -14.77 2.52
CA LYS A 116 60.15 -14.49 1.48
C LYS A 116 59.28 -15.68 1.05
N VAL A 117 59.91 -16.81 0.72
CA VAL A 117 59.23 -18.02 0.21
C VAL A 117 58.25 -18.59 1.26
N PHE A 118 58.64 -18.52 2.53
CA PHE A 118 57.86 -19.08 3.63
C PHE A 118 56.52 -18.35 3.85
N VAL A 119 56.45 -17.03 3.58
CA VAL A 119 55.21 -16.25 3.76
C VAL A 119 54.16 -16.58 2.71
N VAL A 120 54.58 -16.78 1.44
CA VAL A 120 53.68 -17.20 0.35
C VAL A 120 53.09 -18.56 0.66
N ASP A 121 53.92 -19.53 1.05
CA ASP A 121 53.48 -20.87 1.42
C ASP A 121 52.51 -20.85 2.60
N CYS A 122 52.77 -20.03 3.62
CA CYS A 122 51.88 -19.84 4.77
C CYS A 122 50.51 -19.28 4.34
N LEU A 123 50.48 -18.22 3.53
CA LEU A 123 49.23 -17.59 3.12
C LEU A 123 48.45 -18.46 2.14
N SER A 124 49.13 -19.15 1.22
CA SER A 124 48.48 -20.12 0.31
C SER A 124 47.83 -21.25 1.09
N ALA A 125 48.54 -21.82 2.08
CA ALA A 125 48.00 -22.82 2.98
C ALA A 125 46.76 -22.34 3.75
N ILE A 126 46.74 -21.07 4.18
CA ILE A 126 45.61 -20.45 4.86
C ILE A 126 44.43 -20.19 3.90
N VAL A 127 44.69 -19.73 2.67
CA VAL A 127 43.67 -19.55 1.62
C VAL A 127 43.04 -20.89 1.27
N ASP A 128 43.85 -21.93 1.08
CA ASP A 128 43.38 -23.28 0.81
C ASP A 128 42.50 -23.76 1.96
N PHE A 129 42.96 -23.63 3.21
CA PHE A 129 42.16 -23.95 4.39
C PHE A 129 40.81 -23.19 4.44
N ALA A 130 40.82 -21.88 4.17
CA ALA A 130 39.62 -21.05 4.13
C ALA A 130 38.64 -21.43 2.99
N SER A 131 39.15 -22.00 1.90
CA SER A 131 38.34 -22.43 0.74
C SER A 131 37.51 -23.69 1.01
N PHE A 132 37.92 -24.53 1.96
CA PHE A 132 37.26 -25.81 2.29
C PHE A 132 35.95 -25.69 3.10
N GLY A 133 35.45 -24.48 3.38
CA GLY A 133 34.09 -24.25 3.90
C GLY A 133 33.92 -23.11 4.90
N ASP A 134 32.67 -22.78 5.22
CA ASP A 134 32.33 -21.69 6.16
C ASP A 134 32.84 -21.92 7.60
N GLU A 135 32.96 -23.18 8.02
CA GLU A 135 33.45 -23.51 9.36
C GLU A 135 34.92 -23.13 9.51
N ASN A 136 35.75 -23.40 8.50
CA ASN A 136 37.17 -23.03 8.49
C ASN A 136 37.35 -21.50 8.52
N ARG A 137 36.51 -20.76 7.80
CA ARG A 137 36.50 -19.28 7.84
C ARG A 137 36.17 -18.75 9.24
N ARG A 138 35.23 -19.37 9.96
CA ARG A 138 34.90 -19.00 11.35
C ARG A 138 36.01 -19.33 12.33
N ILE A 139 36.67 -20.48 12.15
CA ILE A 139 37.82 -20.86 12.98
C ILE A 139 38.95 -19.83 12.82
N LEU A 140 39.26 -19.44 11.58
CA LEU A 140 40.24 -18.39 11.30
C LEU A 140 39.86 -17.04 11.94
N ALA A 141 38.60 -16.62 11.81
CA ALA A 141 38.10 -15.37 12.40
C ALA A 141 38.19 -15.34 13.94
N ASN A 142 38.13 -16.51 14.60
CA ASN A 142 38.18 -16.64 16.05
C ASN A 142 39.59 -16.87 16.60
N PHE A 143 40.61 -17.02 15.74
CA PHE A 143 41.99 -17.12 16.20
C PHE A 143 42.48 -15.79 16.76
N GLU A 144 43.04 -15.87 17.96
CA GLU A 144 43.64 -14.73 18.63
C GLU A 144 44.76 -14.14 17.75
N ASN A 145 44.74 -12.81 17.59
CA ASN A 145 45.70 -12.03 16.79
C ASN A 145 45.78 -12.35 15.29
N PHE A 146 45.00 -13.30 14.75
CA PHE A 146 45.02 -13.67 13.34
C PHE A 146 44.82 -12.48 12.39
N VAL A 147 43.77 -11.69 12.62
CA VAL A 147 43.49 -10.49 11.83
C VAL A 147 44.64 -9.48 11.90
N SER A 148 45.24 -9.33 13.08
CA SER A 148 46.39 -8.43 13.29
C SER A 148 47.65 -8.93 12.57
N ALA A 149 47.87 -10.24 12.51
CA ALA A 149 48.98 -10.85 11.78
C ALA A 149 48.86 -10.61 10.26
N ILE A 150 47.67 -10.86 9.69
CA ILE A 150 47.43 -10.68 8.24
C ILE A 150 47.49 -9.19 7.85
N VAL A 151 46.88 -8.28 8.64
CA VAL A 151 47.02 -6.84 8.44
C VAL A 151 48.48 -6.39 8.60
N GLY A 152 49.20 -7.02 9.53
CA GLY A 152 50.63 -6.82 9.72
C GLY A 152 51.45 -7.14 8.47
N VAL A 153 51.10 -8.19 7.72
CA VAL A 153 51.73 -8.53 6.43
C VAL A 153 51.42 -7.48 5.37
N LEU A 154 50.16 -7.03 5.24
CA LEU A 154 49.76 -6.00 4.27
C LEU A 154 50.44 -4.63 4.51
N CYS A 155 50.78 -4.32 5.77
CA CYS A 155 51.40 -3.06 6.14
C CYS A 155 52.93 -3.06 6.09
N ARG A 156 53.58 -4.18 5.73
CA ARG A 156 55.04 -4.26 5.52
C ARG A 156 55.34 -3.76 4.11
N GLY A 157 55.92 -2.58 3.98
CA GLY A 157 56.09 -1.85 2.70
C GLY A 157 57.00 -2.49 1.64
N THR A 158 57.28 -3.79 1.72
CA THR A 158 58.21 -4.56 0.86
C THR A 158 57.63 -5.88 0.33
N ALA A 159 56.36 -6.18 0.62
CA ALA A 159 55.76 -7.44 0.16
C ALA A 159 55.56 -7.46 -1.36
N GLU A 160 55.77 -8.62 -1.99
CA GLU A 160 55.53 -8.84 -3.42
C GLU A 160 54.02 -8.95 -3.70
N MET A 161 53.60 -8.66 -4.93
CA MET A 161 52.17 -8.59 -5.32
C MET A 161 51.38 -9.85 -4.96
N GLU A 162 52.01 -11.01 -5.09
CA GLU A 162 51.46 -12.33 -4.77
C GLU A 162 51.14 -12.52 -3.27
N VAL A 163 52.06 -12.13 -2.38
CA VAL A 163 51.89 -12.22 -0.92
C VAL A 163 50.68 -11.40 -0.46
N MET A 164 50.59 -10.19 -0.98
CA MET A 164 49.54 -9.26 -0.60
C MET A 164 48.19 -9.61 -1.23
N GLU A 165 48.16 -10.16 -2.45
CA GLU A 165 46.94 -10.72 -3.05
C GLU A 165 46.35 -11.85 -2.19
N LEU A 166 47.20 -12.78 -1.74
CA LEU A 166 46.77 -13.85 -0.84
C LEU A 166 46.26 -13.29 0.50
N ALA A 167 46.95 -12.29 1.07
CA ALA A 167 46.52 -11.66 2.32
C ALA A 167 45.16 -10.93 2.19
N VAL A 168 44.92 -10.19 1.11
CA VAL A 168 43.61 -9.56 0.84
C VAL A 168 42.53 -10.62 0.66
N ARG A 169 42.82 -11.72 -0.04
CA ARG A 169 41.88 -12.83 -0.24
C ARG A 169 41.47 -13.51 1.07
N VAL A 170 42.43 -13.71 1.98
CA VAL A 170 42.15 -14.23 3.33
C VAL A 170 41.23 -13.26 4.08
N LEU A 171 41.53 -11.96 4.08
CA LEU A 171 40.71 -10.96 4.76
C LEU A 171 39.30 -10.86 4.17
N ASP A 172 39.14 -10.86 2.84
CA ASP A 172 37.81 -10.85 2.19
C ASP A 172 37.00 -12.10 2.56
N SER A 173 37.65 -13.26 2.60
CA SER A 173 37.03 -14.54 2.95
C SER A 173 36.46 -14.57 4.38
N ILE A 174 37.09 -13.88 5.33
CA ILE A 174 36.66 -13.84 6.73
C ILE A 174 35.78 -12.61 7.07
N SER A 175 35.74 -11.59 6.22
CA SER A 175 35.08 -10.29 6.49
C SER A 175 33.55 -10.29 6.39
N MET A 176 32.91 -11.46 6.50
CA MET A 176 31.45 -11.60 6.46
C MET A 176 30.76 -11.12 7.75
N ASP A 177 31.45 -11.17 8.90
CA ASP A 177 30.91 -10.76 10.21
C ASP A 177 31.32 -9.32 10.57
N ASN A 178 30.38 -8.55 11.13
CA ASN A 178 30.62 -7.23 11.73
C ASN A 178 31.71 -7.26 12.82
N SER A 179 31.84 -8.36 13.56
CA SER A 179 32.88 -8.54 14.59
C SER A 179 34.29 -8.51 13.98
N VAL A 180 34.50 -9.26 12.90
CA VAL A 180 35.75 -9.31 12.14
C VAL A 180 36.04 -7.98 11.45
N ARG A 181 35.03 -7.33 10.89
CA ARG A 181 35.21 -5.98 10.29
C ARG A 181 35.72 -4.95 11.29
N LYS A 182 35.22 -4.99 12.54
CA LYS A 182 35.74 -4.13 13.63
C LYS A 182 37.18 -4.48 14.02
N GLN A 183 37.55 -5.76 14.02
CA GLN A 183 38.93 -6.19 14.28
C GLN A 183 39.88 -5.73 13.16
N VAL A 184 39.50 -5.90 11.89
CA VAL A 184 40.27 -5.42 10.73
C VAL A 184 40.48 -3.91 10.84
N HIS A 185 39.40 -3.17 11.09
CA HIS A 185 39.48 -1.73 11.30
C HIS A 185 40.45 -1.36 12.44
N ALA A 186 40.30 -1.93 13.63
CA ALA A 186 41.16 -1.64 14.78
C ALA A 186 42.64 -1.95 14.53
N SER A 187 42.93 -3.03 13.80
CA SER A 187 44.30 -3.39 13.39
C SER A 187 44.86 -2.43 12.33
N VAL A 188 44.04 -2.01 11.36
CA VAL A 188 44.42 -1.09 10.29
C VAL A 188 44.60 0.34 10.80
N SER A 189 43.77 0.81 11.76
CA SER A 189 43.88 2.16 12.34
C SER A 189 45.29 2.46 12.90
N LYS A 190 45.98 1.44 13.43
CA LYS A 190 47.36 1.58 13.94
C LYS A 190 48.41 1.83 12.84
N ARG A 191 48.12 1.49 11.58
CA ARG A 191 49.04 1.54 10.43
C ARG A 191 48.38 2.09 9.16
N PHE A 192 47.43 3.01 9.33
CA PHE A 192 46.48 3.41 8.29
C PHE A 192 47.15 3.93 7.01
N GLN A 193 48.17 4.77 7.12
CA GLN A 193 48.87 5.35 5.96
C GLN A 193 49.70 4.31 5.18
N SER A 194 50.34 3.37 5.88
CA SER A 194 51.05 2.26 5.23
C SER A 194 50.07 1.39 4.44
N PHE A 195 48.93 1.08 5.06
CA PHE A 195 47.86 0.32 4.43
C PHE A 195 47.33 0.97 3.14
N LEU A 196 47.02 2.28 3.16
CA LEU A 196 46.55 2.99 1.96
C LEU A 196 47.60 3.00 0.83
N THR A 197 48.88 3.12 1.18
CA THR A 197 49.99 3.09 0.22
C THR A 197 50.07 1.72 -0.46
N THR A 198 49.94 0.64 0.32
CA THR A 198 49.88 -0.73 -0.21
C THR A 198 48.70 -0.90 -1.16
N ILE A 199 47.48 -0.53 -0.73
CA ILE A 199 46.28 -0.68 -1.56
C ILE A 199 46.38 0.10 -2.87
N ARG A 200 46.95 1.30 -2.86
CA ARG A 200 47.18 2.06 -4.10
C ARG A 200 48.06 1.30 -5.09
N SER A 201 49.11 0.62 -4.62
CA SER A 201 49.96 -0.22 -5.46
C SER A 201 49.16 -1.37 -6.12
N PHE A 202 48.24 -1.99 -5.37
CA PHE A 202 47.33 -3.02 -5.91
C PHE A 202 46.40 -2.51 -6.99
N LEU A 203 45.79 -1.35 -6.74
CA LEU A 203 44.88 -0.73 -7.70
C LEU A 203 45.59 -0.40 -9.02
N LYS A 204 46.89 -0.08 -8.97
CA LYS A 204 47.70 0.23 -10.14
C LYS A 204 48.19 -1.01 -10.89
N ASN A 205 48.75 -1.99 -10.18
CA ASN A 205 49.52 -3.08 -10.80
C ASN A 205 48.89 -4.48 -10.66
N GLY A 206 47.84 -4.66 -9.83
CA GLY A 206 47.24 -5.97 -9.53
C GLY A 206 46.33 -6.53 -10.63
N SER A 207 45.94 -7.80 -10.51
CA SER A 207 44.92 -8.43 -11.37
C SER A 207 43.53 -7.83 -11.14
N THR A 208 42.58 -7.98 -12.08
CA THR A 208 41.19 -7.52 -11.91
C THR A 208 40.56 -8.04 -10.61
N ARG A 209 40.83 -9.30 -10.26
CA ARG A 209 40.35 -9.91 -9.02
C ARG A 209 40.97 -9.24 -7.79
N SER A 210 42.29 -9.06 -7.78
CA SER A 210 43.01 -8.42 -6.67
C SER A 210 42.55 -6.97 -6.47
N LYS A 211 42.23 -6.25 -7.57
CA LYS A 211 41.63 -4.91 -7.53
C LYS A 211 40.25 -4.94 -6.87
N ILE A 212 39.35 -5.85 -7.28
CA ILE A 212 38.01 -6.01 -6.66
C ILE A 212 38.13 -6.26 -5.16
N GLU A 213 38.97 -7.22 -4.76
CA GLU A 213 39.16 -7.60 -3.36
C GLU A 213 39.76 -6.42 -2.55
N SER A 214 40.70 -5.66 -3.14
CA SER A 214 41.29 -4.47 -2.51
C SER A 214 40.27 -3.35 -2.28
N VAL A 215 39.40 -3.08 -3.26
CA VAL A 215 38.34 -2.07 -3.15
C VAL A 215 37.28 -2.47 -2.10
N LYS A 216 36.92 -3.76 -2.03
CA LYS A 216 36.04 -4.26 -0.96
C LYS A 216 36.66 -4.07 0.42
N LEU A 217 37.97 -4.28 0.56
CA LEU A 217 38.66 -4.07 1.82
C LEU A 217 38.66 -2.58 2.23
N LEU A 218 38.87 -1.66 1.29
CA LEU A 218 38.72 -0.21 1.54
C LEU A 218 37.33 0.14 2.06
N LYS A 219 36.28 -0.45 1.49
CA LYS A 219 34.91 -0.28 1.99
C LYS A 219 34.75 -0.86 3.39
N THR A 220 35.32 -2.03 3.67
CA THR A 220 35.22 -2.70 4.98
C THR A 220 35.85 -1.89 6.11
N ILE A 221 36.94 -1.17 5.84
CA ILE A 221 37.60 -0.30 6.83
C ILE A 221 36.95 1.08 6.95
N ALA A 222 36.06 1.48 6.04
CA ALA A 222 35.35 2.74 6.10
C ALA A 222 34.19 2.69 7.12
N LEU A 223 34.48 2.40 8.40
CA LEU A 223 33.47 2.18 9.45
C LEU A 223 33.09 3.46 10.20
N ASP A 224 34.06 4.33 10.48
CA ASP A 224 33.86 5.55 11.24
C ASP A 224 34.14 6.81 10.41
N ALA A 225 33.85 7.98 10.98
CA ALA A 225 34.02 9.25 10.28
C ALA A 225 35.50 9.58 9.98
N GLU A 226 36.45 9.03 10.74
CA GLU A 226 37.88 9.30 10.58
C GLU A 226 38.48 8.46 9.46
N SER A 227 38.20 7.16 9.44
CA SER A 227 38.58 6.23 8.37
C SER A 227 37.95 6.63 7.02
N LYS A 228 36.66 6.98 6.98
CA LYS A 228 36.00 7.49 5.76
C LYS A 228 36.70 8.72 5.21
N ARG A 229 37.00 9.69 6.08
CA ARG A 229 37.68 10.93 5.72
C ARG A 229 39.12 10.67 5.26
N ALA A 230 39.86 9.81 5.94
CA ALA A 230 41.25 9.51 5.60
C ALA A 230 41.39 8.75 4.26
N ILE A 231 40.40 7.91 3.89
CA ILE A 231 40.34 7.30 2.55
C ILE A 231 39.98 8.37 1.51
N ALA A 232 39.01 9.22 1.81
CA ALA A 232 38.50 10.24 0.90
C ALA A 232 39.49 11.38 0.62
N GLU A 233 40.29 11.81 1.60
CA GLU A 233 41.27 12.90 1.49
C GLU A 233 42.59 12.44 0.84
N ASN A 234 42.77 11.13 0.62
CA ASN A 234 43.90 10.61 -0.13
C ASN A 234 43.63 10.75 -1.63
N SER A 235 43.88 11.95 -2.16
CA SER A 235 43.64 12.31 -3.58
C SER A 235 44.29 11.33 -4.57
N ASN A 236 45.45 10.80 -4.21
CA ASN A 236 46.19 9.77 -4.93
C ASN A 236 45.46 8.40 -5.00
N LEU A 237 44.63 8.07 -4.02
CA LEU A 237 43.85 6.84 -4.02
C LEU A 237 42.53 7.03 -4.79
N LEU A 238 41.90 8.19 -4.60
CA LEU A 238 40.65 8.55 -5.26
C LEU A 238 40.81 8.62 -6.79
N ASN A 239 41.90 9.24 -7.26
CA ASN A 239 42.22 9.33 -8.68
C ASN A 239 42.45 7.94 -9.30
N GLU A 240 43.09 7.03 -8.57
CA GLU A 240 43.35 5.67 -9.03
C GLU A 240 42.05 4.86 -9.15
N LEU A 241 41.11 5.01 -8.21
CA LEU A 241 39.77 4.42 -8.30
C LEU A 241 39.00 4.91 -9.53
N LEU A 242 39.06 6.22 -9.82
CA LEU A 242 38.42 6.79 -11.01
C LEU A 242 39.12 6.36 -12.30
N GLN A 243 40.45 6.20 -12.27
CA GLN A 243 41.22 5.73 -13.42
C GLN A 243 40.87 4.29 -13.77
N ILE A 244 40.62 3.43 -12.78
CA ILE A 244 40.12 2.06 -13.01
C ILE A 244 38.82 2.08 -13.80
N VAL A 245 37.85 2.91 -13.41
CA VAL A 245 36.56 3.03 -14.11
C VAL A 245 36.71 3.60 -15.53
N ARG A 246 37.79 4.35 -15.81
CA ARG A 246 38.09 4.86 -17.16
C ARG A 246 38.67 3.81 -18.09
N THR A 247 39.56 2.96 -17.59
CA THR A 247 40.38 2.08 -18.44
C THR A 247 39.89 0.63 -18.47
N ASP A 248 39.23 0.18 -17.42
CA ASP A 248 38.75 -1.19 -17.30
C ASP A 248 37.31 -1.31 -17.85
N SER A 249 36.94 -2.51 -18.29
CA SER A 249 35.59 -2.82 -18.79
C SER A 249 34.83 -3.81 -17.90
N ASP A 250 35.48 -4.31 -16.84
CA ASP A 250 34.87 -5.27 -15.93
C ASP A 250 33.81 -4.62 -15.03
N PHE A 251 32.56 -5.04 -15.20
CA PHE A 251 31.44 -4.49 -14.44
C PHE A 251 31.46 -4.85 -12.95
N ALA A 252 32.08 -5.96 -12.55
CA ALA A 252 32.20 -6.33 -11.13
C ALA A 252 33.23 -5.44 -10.43
N LEU A 253 34.29 -5.04 -11.14
CA LEU A 253 35.23 -4.02 -10.66
C LEU A 253 34.58 -2.64 -10.57
N HIS A 254 33.80 -2.22 -11.56
CA HIS A 254 33.04 -0.97 -11.49
C HIS A 254 32.04 -0.97 -10.32
N ASP A 255 31.34 -2.09 -10.10
CA ASP A 255 30.41 -2.27 -8.99
C ASP A 255 31.10 -2.13 -7.62
N ALA A 256 32.28 -2.73 -7.46
CA ALA A 256 33.09 -2.60 -6.26
C ALA A 256 33.55 -1.15 -6.04
N VAL A 257 34.07 -0.49 -7.08
CA VAL A 257 34.51 0.91 -7.02
C VAL A 257 33.37 1.83 -6.65
N TYR A 258 32.21 1.73 -7.32
CA TYR A 258 31.06 2.57 -6.99
C TYR A 258 30.57 2.33 -5.56
N SER A 259 30.59 1.08 -5.09
CA SER A 259 30.23 0.76 -3.70
C SER A 259 31.15 1.42 -2.69
N CYS A 260 32.46 1.46 -2.96
CA CYS A 260 33.43 2.12 -2.10
C CYS A 260 33.25 3.64 -2.14
N LEU A 261 33.06 4.23 -3.32
CA LEU A 261 32.85 5.67 -3.48
C LEU A 261 31.59 6.15 -2.75
N ILE A 262 30.50 5.39 -2.77
CA ILE A 262 29.27 5.72 -2.02
C ILE A 262 29.57 5.85 -0.52
N GLU A 263 30.38 4.95 0.02
CA GLU A 263 30.69 4.88 1.46
C GLU A 263 31.59 6.05 1.91
N VAL A 264 32.54 6.47 1.07
CA VAL A 264 33.54 7.50 1.42
C VAL A 264 33.12 8.92 1.01
N SER A 265 32.09 9.08 0.17
CA SER A 265 31.58 10.38 -0.31
C SER A 265 30.74 11.13 0.74
N VAL A 266 31.31 11.33 1.93
CA VAL A 266 30.60 11.93 3.08
C VAL A 266 30.67 13.46 3.06
N THR A 267 31.87 14.01 2.87
CA THR A 267 32.11 15.46 3.01
C THR A 267 31.80 16.23 1.72
N ARG A 268 31.53 17.54 1.84
CA ARG A 268 31.39 18.42 0.67
C ARG A 268 32.67 18.47 -0.17
N SER A 269 33.84 18.51 0.48
CA SER A 269 35.15 18.58 -0.20
C SER A 269 35.39 17.38 -1.11
N THR A 270 35.17 16.16 -0.59
CA THR A 270 35.32 14.92 -1.37
C THR A 270 34.38 14.85 -2.56
N LYS A 271 33.12 15.28 -2.37
CA LYS A 271 32.13 15.30 -3.47
C LYS A 271 32.57 16.27 -4.58
N ALA A 272 33.07 17.46 -4.21
CA ALA A 272 33.59 18.43 -5.16
C ALA A 272 34.84 17.91 -5.89
N GLU A 273 35.75 17.24 -5.19
CA GLU A 273 36.94 16.61 -5.78
C GLU A 273 36.56 15.51 -6.78
N LEU A 274 35.62 14.62 -6.42
CA LEU A 274 35.11 13.59 -7.33
C LEU A 274 34.51 14.17 -8.60
N VAL A 275 33.75 15.26 -8.47
CA VAL A 275 33.17 15.98 -9.62
C VAL A 275 34.25 16.61 -10.48
N GLY A 276 35.21 17.33 -9.86
CA GLY A 276 36.34 17.94 -10.54
C GLY A 276 37.24 16.92 -11.25
N SER A 277 37.35 15.72 -10.68
CA SER A 277 38.04 14.57 -11.28
C SER A 277 37.21 13.83 -12.32
N GLY A 278 36.07 14.36 -12.78
CA GLY A 278 35.33 13.84 -13.94
C GLY A 278 34.45 12.61 -13.68
N LEU A 279 34.02 12.37 -12.44
CA LEU A 279 33.14 11.24 -12.10
C LEU A 279 31.82 11.25 -12.89
N VAL A 280 31.23 12.42 -13.16
CA VAL A 280 29.93 12.53 -13.83
C VAL A 280 29.95 11.94 -15.25
N ASP A 281 31.02 12.17 -16.02
CA ASP A 281 31.18 11.60 -17.37
C ASP A 281 31.29 10.06 -17.32
N LEU A 282 31.98 9.52 -16.30
CA LEU A 282 32.11 8.08 -16.09
C LEU A 282 30.76 7.42 -15.77
N LEU A 283 29.98 8.02 -14.87
CA LEU A 283 28.66 7.51 -14.51
C LEU A 283 27.69 7.60 -15.70
N THR A 284 27.79 8.67 -16.49
CA THR A 284 27.01 8.84 -17.73
C THR A 284 27.28 7.72 -18.73
N LYS A 285 28.55 7.35 -18.94
CA LYS A 285 28.92 6.23 -19.81
C LYS A 285 28.35 4.89 -19.31
N THR A 286 28.41 4.64 -18.01
CA THR A 286 27.83 3.42 -17.40
C THR A 286 26.32 3.34 -17.61
N LEU A 287 25.58 4.44 -17.39
CA LEU A 287 24.13 4.47 -17.58
C LEU A 287 23.72 4.35 -19.05
N SER A 288 24.52 4.94 -19.96
CA SER A 288 24.29 4.90 -21.41
C SER A 288 24.59 3.53 -22.03
N ASN A 289 25.44 2.70 -21.40
CA ASN A 289 25.80 1.38 -21.92
C ASN A 289 24.64 0.37 -21.75
N ARG A 290 24.01 -0.07 -22.85
CA ARG A 290 22.87 -1.00 -22.80
C ARG A 290 23.17 -2.34 -22.10
N ASN A 291 24.43 -2.79 -22.11
CA ASN A 291 24.87 -4.04 -21.51
C ASN A 291 25.27 -3.91 -20.04
N SER A 292 25.17 -2.71 -19.44
CA SER A 292 25.53 -2.51 -18.03
C SER A 292 24.58 -3.29 -17.11
N PRO A 293 25.11 -4.09 -16.16
CA PRO A 293 24.29 -4.89 -15.27
C PRO A 293 23.52 -3.99 -14.30
N LYS A 294 22.34 -4.45 -13.88
CA LYS A 294 21.41 -3.71 -13.01
C LYS A 294 22.10 -3.14 -11.74
N PRO A 295 22.91 -3.89 -10.97
CA PRO A 295 23.57 -3.35 -9.76
C PRO A 295 24.49 -2.15 -10.01
N ALA A 296 25.24 -2.17 -11.12
CA ALA A 296 26.14 -1.08 -11.48
C ALA A 296 25.36 0.19 -11.84
N ASN A 297 24.22 0.06 -12.53
CA ASN A 297 23.34 1.19 -12.83
C ASN A 297 22.74 1.79 -11.57
N GLU A 298 22.29 0.97 -10.62
CA GLU A 298 21.71 1.43 -9.36
C GLU A 298 22.73 2.20 -8.51
N LYS A 299 23.97 1.71 -8.42
CA LYS A 299 25.06 2.41 -7.71
C LYS A 299 25.51 3.68 -8.43
N ALA A 300 25.50 3.69 -9.76
CA ALA A 300 25.78 4.90 -10.53
C ALA A 300 24.74 6.00 -10.27
N LEU A 301 23.44 5.64 -10.24
CA LEU A 301 22.37 6.56 -9.85
C LEU A 301 22.53 7.05 -8.41
N LYS A 302 22.92 6.15 -7.49
CA LYS A 302 23.19 6.54 -6.10
C LYS A 302 24.32 7.55 -5.97
N LEU A 303 25.43 7.34 -6.67
CA LEU A 303 26.56 8.26 -6.69
C LEU A 303 26.19 9.62 -7.28
N LEU A 304 25.44 9.64 -8.39
CA LEU A 304 24.93 10.87 -8.98
C LEU A 304 24.06 11.64 -7.97
N SER A 305 23.20 10.94 -7.22
CA SER A 305 22.35 11.51 -6.16
C SER A 305 23.17 12.09 -5.00
N ILE A 306 24.31 11.48 -4.67
CA ILE A 306 25.24 11.98 -3.65
C ILE A 306 25.96 13.24 -4.15
N VAL A 307 26.57 13.22 -5.33
CA VAL A 307 27.35 14.38 -5.82
C VAL A 307 26.45 15.57 -6.18
N SER A 308 25.21 15.33 -6.60
CA SER A 308 24.25 16.39 -6.90
C SER A 308 23.78 17.17 -5.67
N THR A 309 24.15 16.72 -4.46
CA THR A 309 23.99 17.52 -3.23
C THR A 309 24.88 18.77 -3.22
N THR A 310 25.95 18.80 -4.03
CA THR A 310 26.87 19.93 -4.16
C THR A 310 26.58 20.79 -5.40
N ALA A 311 26.93 22.08 -5.38
CA ALA A 311 26.70 22.98 -6.51
C ALA A 311 27.55 22.58 -7.73
N GLU A 312 28.78 22.16 -7.47
CA GLU A 312 29.74 21.64 -8.42
C GLU A 312 29.18 20.40 -9.13
N GLY A 313 28.65 19.43 -8.37
CA GLY A 313 28.04 18.23 -8.92
C GLY A 313 26.79 18.52 -9.76
N ARG A 314 25.93 19.44 -9.32
CA ARG A 314 24.78 19.86 -10.14
C ARG A 314 25.22 20.49 -11.45
N SER A 315 26.20 21.39 -11.40
CA SER A 315 26.74 22.06 -12.59
C SER A 315 27.30 21.04 -13.58
N ALA A 316 28.12 20.10 -13.11
CA ALA A 316 28.69 19.06 -13.97
C ALA A 316 27.63 18.16 -14.62
N ILE A 317 26.56 17.81 -13.91
CA ILE A 317 25.45 17.01 -14.48
C ILE A 317 24.59 17.86 -15.43
N GLY A 318 24.37 19.14 -15.12
CA GLY A 318 23.58 20.05 -15.96
C GLY A 318 24.22 20.33 -17.31
N VAL A 319 25.53 20.56 -17.32
CA VAL A 319 26.29 20.80 -18.55
C VAL A 319 26.23 19.58 -19.49
N ASP A 320 26.22 18.35 -18.96
CA ASP A 320 26.11 17.14 -19.77
C ASP A 320 24.66 16.64 -19.92
N CYS A 321 23.97 17.12 -20.95
CA CYS A 321 22.60 16.69 -21.27
C CYS A 321 22.48 15.17 -21.50
N ARG A 322 23.57 14.47 -21.90
CA ARG A 322 23.56 13.02 -22.09
C ARG A 322 23.38 12.29 -20.76
N CYS A 323 23.89 12.86 -19.66
CA CYS A 323 23.71 12.32 -18.32
C CYS A 323 22.22 12.28 -17.94
N ALA A 324 21.51 13.40 -18.13
CA ALA A 324 20.10 13.49 -17.83
C ALA A 324 19.24 12.51 -18.65
N VAL A 325 19.53 12.39 -19.95
CA VAL A 325 18.85 11.40 -20.82
C VAL A 325 19.12 9.98 -20.32
N ALA A 326 20.37 9.64 -20.02
CA ALA A 326 20.74 8.31 -19.54
C ALA A 326 20.06 7.95 -18.20
N ILE A 327 19.91 8.91 -17.29
CA ILE A 327 19.17 8.72 -16.03
C ILE A 327 17.69 8.42 -16.33
N VAL A 328 17.06 9.23 -17.19
CA VAL A 328 15.65 9.07 -17.60
C VAL A 328 15.40 7.73 -18.29
N GLU A 329 16.33 7.22 -19.10
CA GLU A 329 16.21 5.92 -19.75
C GLU A 329 16.26 4.74 -18.77
N ARG A 330 16.87 4.93 -17.60
CA ARG A 330 17.06 3.89 -16.58
C ARG A 330 16.02 3.91 -15.46
N MET A 331 15.31 5.02 -15.23
CA MET A 331 14.32 5.19 -14.14
C MET A 331 13.32 4.02 -13.98
N MET A 332 12.87 3.41 -15.08
CA MET A 332 11.89 2.31 -15.06
C MET A 332 12.52 0.92 -15.18
N LYS A 333 13.85 0.82 -15.19
CA LYS A 333 14.62 -0.43 -15.40
C LYS A 333 15.45 -0.82 -14.17
N VAL A 334 15.32 -0.07 -13.08
CA VAL A 334 16.09 -0.21 -11.84
C VAL A 334 15.14 -0.45 -10.66
N SER A 335 15.69 -0.79 -9.49
CA SER A 335 14.93 -0.90 -8.25
C SER A 335 14.28 0.43 -7.86
N ARG A 336 13.20 0.38 -7.06
CA ARG A 336 12.49 1.57 -6.57
C ARG A 336 13.42 2.57 -5.88
N SER A 337 14.34 2.10 -5.04
CA SER A 337 15.33 2.96 -4.37
C SER A 337 16.22 3.69 -5.38
N ALA A 338 16.67 3.01 -6.44
CA ALA A 338 17.47 3.63 -7.47
C ALA A 338 16.66 4.57 -8.37
N THR A 339 15.37 4.30 -8.57
CA THR A 339 14.44 5.22 -9.22
C THR A 339 14.30 6.51 -8.40
N GLU A 340 14.20 6.42 -7.08
CA GLU A 340 14.18 7.60 -6.20
C GLU A 340 15.47 8.42 -6.31
N ASP A 341 16.63 7.75 -6.33
CA ASP A 341 17.92 8.42 -6.55
C ASP A 341 17.97 9.09 -7.95
N ALA A 342 17.46 8.44 -8.99
CA ALA A 342 17.37 9.01 -10.34
C ALA A 342 16.48 10.27 -10.38
N VAL A 343 15.31 10.22 -9.73
CA VAL A 343 14.39 11.35 -9.63
C VAL A 343 15.05 12.49 -8.85
N ALA A 344 15.75 12.20 -7.75
CA ALA A 344 16.46 13.19 -6.95
C ALA A 344 17.58 13.90 -7.75
N VAL A 345 18.27 13.20 -8.65
CA VAL A 345 19.28 13.79 -9.53
C VAL A 345 18.63 14.69 -10.56
N VAL A 346 17.64 14.19 -11.31
CA VAL A 346 16.94 14.99 -12.33
C VAL A 346 16.33 16.24 -11.69
N TRP A 347 15.73 16.10 -10.51
CA TRP A 347 15.29 17.22 -9.67
C TRP A 347 16.42 18.20 -9.40
N SER A 348 17.54 17.75 -8.83
CA SER A 348 18.60 18.65 -8.41
C SER A 348 19.15 19.50 -9.55
N VAL A 349 19.20 18.96 -10.76
CA VAL A 349 19.80 19.64 -11.92
C VAL A 349 18.77 20.50 -12.65
N CYS A 350 17.57 19.97 -12.88
CA CYS A 350 16.52 20.74 -13.56
C CYS A 350 15.95 21.82 -12.64
N CYS A 351 15.85 21.58 -11.34
CA CYS A 351 15.07 22.40 -10.41
C CYS A 351 15.95 23.27 -9.52
N LEU A 352 17.00 22.72 -8.89
CA LEU A 352 17.87 23.51 -8.01
C LEU A 352 18.92 24.35 -8.75
N LEU A 353 19.42 23.85 -9.90
CA LEU A 353 20.36 24.61 -10.73
C LEU A 353 19.64 25.45 -11.80
N GLY A 354 18.48 24.99 -12.27
CA GLY A 354 17.68 25.69 -13.28
C GLY A 354 18.17 25.53 -14.73
N GLU A 355 19.08 24.59 -15.01
CA GLU A 355 19.75 24.47 -16.32
C GLU A 355 18.78 24.16 -17.47
N LYS A 356 18.65 25.11 -18.41
CA LYS A 356 17.61 25.07 -19.47
C LYS A 356 17.81 23.90 -20.45
N LYS A 357 19.06 23.65 -20.86
CA LYS A 357 19.37 22.56 -21.82
C LYS A 357 19.05 21.18 -21.24
N THR A 358 19.31 20.97 -19.96
CA THR A 358 18.99 19.71 -19.29
C THR A 358 17.49 19.49 -19.20
N LYS A 359 16.71 20.55 -18.88
CA LYS A 359 15.24 20.49 -18.85
C LYS A 359 14.69 20.03 -20.21
N GLU A 360 15.14 20.63 -21.29
CA GLU A 360 14.75 20.26 -22.66
C GLU A 360 15.09 18.79 -22.97
N ALA A 361 16.29 18.33 -22.59
CA ALA A 361 16.72 16.95 -22.79
C ALA A 361 15.88 15.92 -22.00
N VAL A 362 15.50 16.25 -20.76
CA VAL A 362 14.62 15.40 -19.93
C VAL A 362 13.22 15.31 -20.53
N VAL A 363 12.69 16.42 -21.06
CA VAL A 363 11.40 16.45 -21.74
C VAL A 363 11.44 15.59 -23.00
N ASN A 364 12.44 15.79 -23.87
CA ASN A 364 12.59 15.06 -25.13
C ASN A 364 12.81 13.54 -24.95
N SER A 365 13.24 13.09 -23.77
CA SER A 365 13.46 11.68 -23.45
C SER A 365 12.29 11.00 -22.70
N ASN A 366 11.11 11.64 -22.71
CA ASN A 366 9.91 11.22 -21.98
C ASN A 366 10.14 11.12 -20.45
N GLY A 367 11.07 11.91 -19.91
CA GLY A 367 11.40 11.90 -18.48
C GLY A 367 10.22 12.26 -17.61
N ILE A 368 9.40 13.21 -18.06
CA ILE A 368 8.20 13.64 -17.34
C ILE A 368 7.19 12.50 -17.21
N ALA A 369 6.87 11.80 -18.31
CA ALA A 369 5.94 10.68 -18.29
C ALA A 369 6.41 9.55 -17.36
N LYS A 370 7.71 9.23 -17.38
CA LYS A 370 8.28 8.21 -16.49
C LYS A 370 8.24 8.62 -15.02
N ILE A 371 8.54 9.88 -14.70
CA ILE A 371 8.43 10.39 -13.32
C ILE A 371 6.97 10.33 -12.85
N LEU A 372 6.01 10.70 -13.71
CA LEU A 372 4.58 10.59 -13.41
C LEU A 372 4.15 9.14 -13.17
N MET A 373 4.60 8.20 -14.00
CA MET A 373 4.34 6.77 -13.79
C MET A 373 4.93 6.26 -12.46
N VAL A 374 6.12 6.73 -12.07
CA VAL A 374 6.72 6.41 -10.77
C VAL A 374 5.87 6.97 -9.63
N MET A 375 5.41 8.22 -9.73
CA MET A 375 4.54 8.85 -8.73
C MET A 375 3.18 8.12 -8.61
N GLN A 376 2.57 7.76 -9.73
CA GLN A 376 1.31 7.01 -9.80
C GLN A 376 1.46 5.58 -9.27
N SER A 377 2.56 4.89 -9.60
CA SER A 377 2.85 3.55 -9.07
C SER A 377 2.97 3.54 -7.54
N GLY A 378 3.44 4.65 -6.94
CA GLY A 378 3.51 4.83 -5.49
C GLY A 378 2.18 5.25 -4.83
N TYR A 379 1.20 5.75 -5.60
CA TYR A 379 -0.12 6.18 -5.13
C TYR A 379 -1.14 5.03 -5.14
N CYS A 380 -1.01 4.07 -6.07
CA CYS A 380 -2.01 3.02 -6.28
C CYS A 380 -1.88 1.77 -5.38
N GLU A 381 -0.85 1.67 -4.53
CA GLU A 381 -0.66 0.50 -3.63
C GLU A 381 -1.38 0.65 -2.27
N GLY A 382 -2.07 1.77 -2.02
CA GLY A 382 -2.86 1.99 -0.82
C GLY A 382 -4.36 1.76 -1.02
N HIS A 383 -4.82 0.50 -0.96
CA HIS A 383 -6.23 0.12 -0.82
C HIS A 383 -7.25 0.77 -1.78
N ARG A 384 -6.99 0.80 -3.09
CA ARG A 384 -8.13 0.68 -4.03
C ARG A 384 -8.32 -0.79 -4.31
N GLN A 385 -9.45 -1.34 -3.86
CA GLN A 385 -9.91 -2.65 -4.31
C GLN A 385 -10.08 -2.55 -5.83
N LYS A 386 -9.14 -3.13 -6.58
CA LYS A 386 -9.21 -3.15 -8.05
C LYS A 386 -10.50 -3.87 -8.41
N THR A 387 -11.42 -3.14 -9.04
CA THR A 387 -12.68 -3.71 -9.53
C THR A 387 -12.44 -4.12 -10.97
N VAL A 388 -12.36 -5.41 -11.21
CA VAL A 388 -12.26 -5.97 -12.56
C VAL A 388 -13.67 -5.95 -13.17
N ILE A 389 -13.80 -5.31 -14.32
CA ILE A 389 -15.08 -5.12 -15.02
C ILE A 389 -15.19 -5.99 -16.30
N TRP A 390 -14.07 -6.53 -16.76
CA TRP A 390 -13.96 -7.37 -17.93
C TRP A 390 -12.67 -8.19 -17.88
N THR A 391 -12.73 -9.44 -18.34
CA THR A 391 -11.60 -10.38 -18.35
C THR A 391 -11.58 -11.18 -19.64
N ALA A 392 -10.49 -11.11 -20.40
CA ALA A 392 -10.24 -11.98 -21.55
C ALA A 392 -9.96 -13.42 -21.11
N ASN A 393 -10.49 -14.40 -21.83
CA ASN A 393 -10.20 -15.83 -21.64
C ASN A 393 -10.28 -16.27 -20.16
N ARG A 394 -11.32 -15.82 -19.46
CA ARG A 394 -11.45 -15.93 -17.99
C ARG A 394 -11.43 -17.36 -17.44
N ASP A 395 -11.68 -18.36 -18.27
CA ASP A 395 -11.74 -19.79 -17.91
C ASP A 395 -10.46 -20.56 -18.28
N ASP A 396 -9.49 -19.90 -18.93
CA ASP A 396 -8.20 -20.50 -19.27
C ASP A 396 -7.26 -20.56 -18.05
N GLN A 397 -6.21 -21.38 -18.15
CA GLN A 397 -5.20 -21.46 -17.10
C GLN A 397 -4.46 -20.12 -16.90
N PRO A 398 -4.06 -19.79 -15.66
CA PRO A 398 -3.32 -18.56 -15.38
C PRO A 398 -2.03 -18.46 -16.20
N LEU A 399 -1.80 -17.28 -16.79
CA LEU A 399 -0.62 -16.99 -17.61
C LEU A 399 0.64 -16.83 -16.76
N SER A 400 1.80 -17.16 -17.32
CA SER A 400 3.12 -16.91 -16.70
C SER A 400 3.52 -15.44 -16.81
N ASN A 401 4.50 -14.99 -16.01
CA ASN A 401 4.94 -13.60 -15.99
C ASN A 401 5.67 -13.12 -17.27
N ASP A 402 5.89 -14.02 -18.24
CA ASP A 402 6.71 -13.78 -19.43
C ASP A 402 5.88 -13.65 -20.73
N VAL A 403 4.58 -13.35 -20.60
CA VAL A 403 3.65 -13.26 -21.75
C VAL A 403 3.56 -11.82 -22.28
N THR A 404 3.52 -11.67 -23.61
CA THR A 404 3.38 -10.36 -24.28
C THR A 404 2.06 -10.30 -25.04
N LEU A 405 1.39 -9.15 -24.96
CA LEU A 405 0.19 -8.86 -25.73
C LEU A 405 0.57 -8.18 -27.05
N ILE A 406 0.14 -8.73 -28.19
CA ILE A 406 0.54 -8.26 -29.52
C ILE A 406 -0.70 -8.06 -30.37
N LEU A 407 -0.78 -6.91 -31.04
CA LEU A 407 -1.74 -6.69 -32.12
C LEU A 407 -1.09 -7.13 -33.44
N ASN A 408 -1.71 -8.08 -34.14
CA ASN A 408 -1.32 -8.54 -35.46
C ASN A 408 -2.50 -8.43 -36.45
N ARG A 409 -2.33 -8.90 -37.70
CA ARG A 409 -3.40 -8.85 -38.72
C ARG A 409 -4.62 -9.69 -38.35
N ASP A 410 -4.41 -10.74 -37.55
CA ASP A 410 -5.44 -11.68 -37.10
C ASP A 410 -6.13 -11.21 -35.81
N GLY A 411 -5.71 -10.06 -35.25
CA GLY A 411 -6.31 -9.44 -34.08
C GLY A 411 -5.35 -9.27 -32.91
N LEU A 412 -5.90 -9.32 -31.70
CA LEU A 412 -5.13 -9.20 -30.47
C LEU A 412 -4.78 -10.61 -29.96
N VAL A 413 -3.48 -10.91 -29.86
CA VAL A 413 -2.96 -12.22 -29.49
C VAL A 413 -2.00 -12.14 -28.30
N LEU A 414 -2.09 -13.13 -27.42
CA LEU A 414 -1.14 -13.37 -26.33
C LEU A 414 -0.01 -14.26 -26.84
N GLN A 415 1.22 -13.76 -26.82
CA GLN A 415 2.42 -14.51 -27.20
C GLN A 415 3.19 -14.98 -25.96
N GLN A 416 3.36 -16.30 -25.82
CA GLN A 416 4.19 -16.91 -24.79
C GLN A 416 5.63 -17.12 -25.29
N LYS A 417 6.60 -17.27 -24.36
CA LYS A 417 8.04 -17.50 -24.67
C LYS A 417 8.31 -18.69 -25.61
N GLN A 418 7.42 -19.67 -25.65
CA GLN A 418 7.51 -20.85 -26.51
C GLN A 418 7.03 -20.61 -27.95
N GLY A 419 6.60 -19.37 -28.27
CA GLY A 419 6.08 -19.00 -29.58
C GLY A 419 4.58 -19.28 -29.78
N LEU A 420 3.91 -19.90 -28.81
CA LEU A 420 2.46 -20.14 -28.85
C LEU A 420 1.70 -18.81 -28.78
N GLN A 421 0.79 -18.61 -29.73
CA GLN A 421 -0.10 -17.45 -29.80
C GLN A 421 -1.54 -17.87 -29.46
N VAL A 422 -2.15 -17.18 -28.49
CA VAL A 422 -3.54 -17.40 -28.09
C VAL A 422 -4.35 -16.14 -28.42
N PRO A 423 -5.36 -16.21 -29.31
CA PRO A 423 -6.19 -15.06 -29.62
C PRO A 423 -7.08 -14.66 -28.45
N ILE A 424 -7.19 -13.35 -28.18
CA ILE A 424 -8.10 -12.80 -27.17
C ILE A 424 -9.52 -12.64 -27.70
N THR A 425 -9.66 -12.45 -29.00
CA THR A 425 -10.96 -12.16 -29.62
C THR A 425 -11.95 -13.32 -29.51
N GLY A 426 -11.47 -14.56 -29.28
CA GLY A 426 -12.29 -15.76 -29.15
C GLY A 426 -13.02 -16.19 -30.44
N VAL A 427 -13.07 -15.30 -31.44
CA VAL A 427 -13.70 -15.48 -32.75
C VAL A 427 -12.75 -15.04 -33.86
N SER A 428 -12.94 -15.62 -35.05
CA SER A 428 -12.26 -15.16 -36.27
C SER A 428 -12.75 -13.77 -36.64
N LEU A 429 -11.83 -12.84 -36.87
CA LEU A 429 -12.19 -11.47 -37.22
C LEU A 429 -12.78 -11.39 -38.64
N PRO A 430 -13.80 -10.53 -38.86
CA PRO A 430 -14.41 -10.36 -40.18
C PRO A 430 -13.48 -9.66 -41.19
N ALA A 431 -12.45 -8.96 -40.72
CA ALA A 431 -11.42 -8.34 -41.53
C ALA A 431 -10.11 -8.22 -40.74
N ALA A 432 -9.00 -7.93 -41.43
CA ALA A 432 -7.71 -7.76 -40.79
C ALA A 432 -7.68 -6.54 -39.86
N ALA A 433 -7.13 -6.71 -38.66
CA ALA A 433 -6.96 -5.63 -37.71
C ALA A 433 -5.83 -4.69 -38.14
N ALA A 434 -6.10 -3.38 -38.09
CA ALA A 434 -5.16 -2.32 -38.41
C ALA A 434 -4.73 -1.54 -37.14
N SER A 435 -5.66 -1.32 -36.21
CA SER A 435 -5.39 -0.62 -34.96
C SER A 435 -6.33 -1.10 -33.85
N ALA A 436 -6.02 -0.74 -32.60
CA ALA A 436 -6.82 -1.03 -31.42
C ALA A 436 -6.89 0.22 -30.52
N SER A 437 -8.00 0.44 -29.82
CA SER A 437 -8.13 1.54 -28.86
C SER A 437 -8.94 1.15 -27.63
N MET A 438 -8.54 1.70 -26.48
CA MET A 438 -9.39 1.76 -25.30
C MET A 438 -10.21 3.06 -25.36
N LEU A 439 -11.55 2.96 -25.37
CA LEU A 439 -12.44 4.12 -25.37
C LEU A 439 -12.76 4.58 -23.94
N ASP A 440 -13.12 5.85 -23.77
CA ASP A 440 -13.47 6.45 -22.47
C ASP A 440 -14.65 5.76 -21.78
N SER A 441 -15.53 5.11 -22.55
CA SER A 441 -16.62 4.28 -22.04
C SER A 441 -16.15 2.98 -21.35
N GLY A 442 -14.89 2.61 -21.50
CA GLY A 442 -14.37 1.29 -21.09
C GLY A 442 -14.51 0.21 -22.17
N ASN A 443 -14.94 0.57 -23.39
CA ASN A 443 -15.01 -0.35 -24.53
C ASN A 443 -13.64 -0.47 -25.22
N PHE A 444 -13.10 -1.68 -25.32
CA PHE A 444 -11.86 -1.97 -26.03
C PHE A 444 -12.19 -2.46 -27.44
N ALA A 445 -11.82 -1.69 -28.45
CA ALA A 445 -12.22 -1.92 -29.84
C ALA A 445 -11.01 -2.17 -30.75
N LEU A 446 -11.18 -3.11 -31.68
CA LEU A 446 -10.27 -3.35 -32.80
C LEU A 446 -10.87 -2.74 -34.06
N TYR A 447 -10.03 -2.09 -34.88
CA TYR A 447 -10.44 -1.39 -36.09
C TYR A 447 -9.81 -1.99 -37.33
N HIS A 448 -10.58 -1.95 -38.41
CA HIS A 448 -10.04 -2.14 -39.75
C HIS A 448 -9.36 -0.86 -40.27
N SER A 449 -8.68 -0.97 -41.41
CA SER A 449 -7.93 0.14 -42.04
C SER A 449 -8.77 1.38 -42.37
N ASN A 450 -10.09 1.21 -42.56
CA ASN A 450 -11.06 2.27 -42.80
C ASN A 450 -11.73 2.79 -41.50
N SER A 451 -11.16 2.47 -40.33
CA SER A 451 -11.67 2.84 -39.00
C SER A 451 -13.04 2.25 -38.63
N THR A 452 -13.52 1.20 -39.30
CA THR A 452 -14.69 0.45 -38.83
C THR A 452 -14.32 -0.49 -37.70
N ILE A 453 -15.13 -0.55 -36.64
CA ILE A 453 -14.96 -1.52 -35.55
C ILE A 453 -15.23 -2.92 -36.11
N ILE A 454 -14.27 -3.84 -35.91
CA ILE A 454 -14.36 -5.24 -36.34
C ILE A 454 -14.51 -6.21 -35.17
N TRP A 455 -14.22 -5.75 -33.96
CA TRP A 455 -14.41 -6.48 -32.71
C TRP A 455 -14.39 -5.48 -31.56
N GLN A 456 -15.19 -5.71 -30.52
CA GLN A 456 -15.19 -4.86 -29.33
C GLN A 456 -15.52 -5.66 -28.06
N SER A 457 -14.94 -5.27 -26.93
CA SER A 457 -15.16 -5.96 -25.64
C SER A 457 -16.60 -5.84 -25.16
N PHE A 458 -17.32 -4.78 -25.55
CA PHE A 458 -18.71 -4.57 -25.16
C PHE A 458 -19.68 -5.64 -25.70
N ASP A 459 -19.33 -6.31 -26.79
CA ASP A 459 -20.11 -7.42 -27.36
C ASP A 459 -19.86 -8.75 -26.61
N HIS A 460 -18.83 -8.79 -25.75
CA HIS A 460 -18.40 -9.97 -25.01
C HIS A 460 -18.33 -9.69 -23.51
N PRO A 461 -19.45 -9.34 -22.85
CA PRO A 461 -19.45 -9.05 -21.42
C PRO A 461 -19.12 -10.28 -20.57
N THR A 462 -18.54 -10.08 -19.40
CA THR A 462 -18.25 -11.14 -18.43
C THR A 462 -19.37 -11.29 -17.40
N ASP A 463 -19.26 -10.56 -16.31
CA ASP A 463 -20.18 -10.50 -15.17
C ASP A 463 -20.78 -9.10 -15.01
N THR A 464 -20.27 -8.12 -15.74
CA THR A 464 -20.56 -6.69 -15.57
C THR A 464 -20.91 -6.03 -16.90
N ILE A 465 -21.85 -5.08 -16.87
CA ILE A 465 -22.08 -4.11 -17.95
C ILE A 465 -21.85 -2.68 -17.46
N LEU A 466 -21.40 -1.84 -18.39
CA LEU A 466 -21.10 -0.42 -18.16
C LEU A 466 -22.09 0.52 -18.86
N PRO A 467 -22.10 1.82 -18.49
CA PRO A 467 -22.83 2.83 -19.23
C PRO A 467 -22.50 2.83 -20.72
N GLY A 468 -23.53 2.88 -21.56
CA GLY A 468 -23.41 2.80 -23.03
C GLY A 468 -23.27 1.37 -23.58
N GLN A 469 -23.11 0.37 -22.72
CA GLN A 469 -23.14 -1.04 -23.11
C GLN A 469 -24.56 -1.60 -23.09
N HIS A 470 -24.84 -2.54 -23.99
CA HIS A 470 -26.13 -3.21 -24.08
C HIS A 470 -25.98 -4.73 -24.18
N VAL A 471 -26.92 -5.48 -23.61
CA VAL A 471 -26.99 -6.95 -23.73
C VAL A 471 -28.17 -7.29 -24.62
N MET A 472 -27.86 -7.86 -25.78
CA MET A 472 -28.88 -8.27 -26.75
C MET A 472 -29.58 -9.55 -26.31
N SER A 473 -30.81 -9.76 -26.79
CA SER A 473 -31.52 -11.03 -26.66
C SER A 473 -30.63 -12.20 -27.09
N GLY A 474 -30.61 -13.26 -26.30
CA GLY A 474 -29.77 -14.45 -26.48
C GLY A 474 -28.42 -14.40 -25.76
N HIS A 475 -27.98 -13.24 -25.27
CA HIS A 475 -26.70 -13.11 -24.54
C HIS A 475 -26.89 -13.23 -23.04
N SER A 476 -25.80 -13.55 -22.34
CA SER A 476 -25.78 -13.72 -20.89
C SER A 476 -24.58 -13.06 -20.22
N LEU A 477 -24.74 -12.75 -18.93
CA LEU A 477 -23.66 -12.43 -18.00
C LEU A 477 -23.46 -13.62 -17.08
N VAL A 478 -22.22 -13.93 -16.70
CA VAL A 478 -21.88 -15.08 -15.85
C VAL A 478 -21.06 -14.59 -14.65
N SER A 479 -21.48 -14.93 -13.44
CA SER A 479 -20.80 -14.51 -12.20
C SER A 479 -19.35 -14.98 -12.13
N GLY A 480 -18.53 -14.41 -11.24
CA GLY A 480 -17.24 -14.99 -10.84
C GLY A 480 -17.42 -16.22 -9.94
N VAL A 481 -16.37 -17.05 -9.81
CA VAL A 481 -16.29 -18.12 -8.79
C VAL A 481 -16.13 -17.53 -7.41
N SER A 482 -15.28 -16.50 -7.27
CA SER A 482 -15.08 -15.76 -6.03
C SER A 482 -14.64 -14.33 -6.34
N SER A 483 -14.51 -13.48 -5.31
CA SER A 483 -14.05 -12.10 -5.47
C SER A 483 -12.60 -11.99 -5.99
N MET A 484 -11.82 -13.07 -5.89
CA MET A 484 -10.43 -13.14 -6.38
C MET A 484 -10.28 -14.06 -7.60
N ASN A 485 -11.23 -14.97 -7.82
CA ASN A 485 -11.24 -15.85 -8.98
C ASN A 485 -12.36 -15.44 -9.94
N HIS A 486 -11.95 -14.74 -10.99
CA HIS A 486 -12.84 -14.24 -12.04
C HIS A 486 -13.20 -15.29 -13.10
N SER A 487 -12.86 -16.57 -12.96
CA SER A 487 -13.39 -17.60 -13.85
C SER A 487 -14.93 -17.69 -13.74
N SER A 488 -15.56 -18.31 -14.71
CA SER A 488 -17.01 -18.51 -14.78
C SER A 488 -17.51 -19.25 -13.55
N GLY A 489 -18.42 -18.59 -12.83
CA GLY A 489 -18.99 -19.03 -11.56
C GLY A 489 -20.22 -19.90 -11.74
N ARG A 490 -21.17 -19.78 -10.80
CA ARG A 490 -22.34 -20.66 -10.71
C ARG A 490 -23.65 -20.02 -11.13
N PHE A 491 -23.65 -18.73 -11.45
CA PHE A 491 -24.86 -17.98 -11.75
C PHE A 491 -24.73 -17.25 -13.07
N GLN A 492 -25.86 -17.12 -13.76
CA GLN A 492 -25.94 -16.37 -15.00
C GLN A 492 -27.21 -15.52 -15.06
N LEU A 493 -27.10 -14.38 -15.72
CA LEU A 493 -28.23 -13.55 -16.13
C LEU A 493 -28.40 -13.72 -17.64
N ILE A 494 -29.61 -14.03 -18.09
CA ILE A 494 -29.89 -14.22 -19.51
C ILE A 494 -30.90 -13.18 -19.96
N MET A 495 -30.57 -12.46 -21.04
CA MET A 495 -31.56 -11.70 -21.78
C MET A 495 -32.28 -12.64 -22.74
N GLN A 496 -33.47 -13.12 -22.37
CA GLN A 496 -34.16 -14.18 -23.11
C GLN A 496 -34.78 -13.64 -24.42
N LEU A 497 -34.95 -14.54 -25.40
CA LEU A 497 -35.52 -14.21 -26.71
C LEU A 497 -36.99 -13.74 -26.65
N ASP A 498 -37.71 -14.09 -25.58
CA ASP A 498 -39.08 -13.66 -25.29
C ASP A 498 -39.17 -12.23 -24.70
N GLY A 499 -38.03 -11.55 -24.56
CA GLY A 499 -37.93 -10.21 -24.01
C GLY A 499 -37.80 -10.15 -22.49
N ASN A 500 -37.71 -11.29 -21.81
CA ASN A 500 -37.56 -11.36 -20.37
C ASN A 500 -36.09 -11.40 -19.94
N LEU A 501 -35.71 -10.54 -18.99
CA LEU A 501 -34.43 -10.64 -18.30
C LEU A 501 -34.59 -11.55 -17.07
N LYS A 502 -33.81 -12.63 -16.96
CA LYS A 502 -34.00 -13.66 -15.93
C LYS A 502 -32.68 -14.26 -15.42
N GLN A 503 -32.59 -14.48 -14.11
CA GLN A 503 -31.42 -15.08 -13.45
C GLN A 503 -31.57 -16.59 -13.30
N TYR A 504 -30.49 -17.33 -13.52
CA TYR A 504 -30.45 -18.79 -13.48
C TYR A 504 -29.16 -19.31 -12.84
N PRO A 505 -29.17 -20.51 -12.23
CA PRO A 505 -27.94 -21.29 -12.04
C PRO A 505 -27.29 -21.65 -13.38
N LEU A 506 -25.95 -21.69 -13.41
CA LEU A 506 -25.15 -22.13 -14.55
C LEU A 506 -25.11 -23.67 -14.59
N GLY A 507 -25.08 -24.25 -15.80
CA GLY A 507 -24.93 -25.71 -15.99
C GLY A 507 -26.23 -26.51 -15.83
N ILE A 508 -27.40 -25.87 -15.88
CA ILE A 508 -28.72 -26.52 -15.81
C ILE A 508 -29.56 -26.14 -17.03
N THR A 509 -30.41 -27.05 -17.48
CA THR A 509 -31.41 -26.79 -18.51
C THR A 509 -32.27 -25.57 -18.12
N ILE A 510 -32.26 -24.55 -18.96
CA ILE A 510 -33.04 -23.32 -18.75
C ILE A 510 -34.52 -23.71 -18.74
N SER A 511 -35.13 -23.59 -17.58
CA SER A 511 -36.54 -23.92 -17.35
C SER A 511 -37.18 -22.83 -16.49
N PRO A 512 -38.46 -22.46 -16.72
CA PRO A 512 -39.12 -21.44 -15.92
C PRO A 512 -39.00 -21.64 -14.41
N TYR A 513 -38.93 -22.91 -13.96
CA TYR A 513 -38.84 -23.33 -12.56
C TYR A 513 -37.53 -22.96 -11.84
N TYR A 514 -36.40 -22.92 -12.55
CA TYR A 514 -35.09 -22.67 -11.93
C TYR A 514 -34.69 -21.19 -11.90
N GLY A 515 -35.47 -20.33 -12.56
CA GLY A 515 -35.17 -18.91 -12.55
C GLY A 515 -35.67 -18.26 -11.27
N TYR A 516 -34.76 -17.70 -10.49
CA TYR A 516 -35.03 -17.21 -9.14
C TYR A 516 -35.28 -15.69 -9.06
N TRP A 517 -35.05 -14.97 -10.16
CA TRP A 517 -35.45 -13.58 -10.32
C TRP A 517 -35.79 -13.30 -11.79
N SER A 518 -36.80 -12.47 -12.04
CA SER A 518 -37.23 -12.10 -13.39
C SER A 518 -37.70 -10.66 -13.45
N SER A 519 -37.41 -10.00 -14.57
CA SER A 519 -37.93 -8.66 -14.88
C SER A 519 -39.45 -8.65 -15.17
N GLY A 520 -40.09 -9.80 -15.41
CA GLY A 520 -41.54 -9.88 -15.65
C GLY A 520 -41.97 -9.19 -16.94
N THR A 521 -41.11 -9.19 -17.97
CA THR A 521 -41.37 -8.58 -19.27
C THR A 521 -41.63 -9.59 -20.39
N GLN A 522 -41.91 -10.83 -20.01
CA GLN A 522 -42.29 -11.89 -20.93
C GLN A 522 -43.42 -11.43 -21.88
N ASP A 523 -43.28 -11.76 -23.16
CA ASP A 523 -44.26 -11.51 -24.24
C ASP A 523 -44.54 -10.04 -24.58
N LYS A 524 -43.79 -9.08 -24.00
CA LYS A 524 -43.95 -7.64 -24.32
C LYS A 524 -43.27 -7.23 -25.63
N SER A 525 -42.14 -7.84 -25.97
CA SER A 525 -41.49 -7.72 -27.29
C SER A 525 -40.42 -8.78 -27.46
N LYS A 526 -40.41 -9.43 -28.63
CA LYS A 526 -39.28 -10.23 -29.08
C LYS A 526 -38.08 -9.32 -29.39
N ASN A 527 -36.87 -9.84 -29.25
CA ASN A 527 -35.61 -9.12 -29.52
C ASN A 527 -35.45 -7.81 -28.73
N SER A 528 -35.54 -7.93 -27.42
CA SER A 528 -35.32 -6.81 -26.49
C SER A 528 -33.85 -6.74 -26.05
N SER A 529 -33.40 -5.58 -25.57
CA SER A 529 -32.05 -5.40 -25.03
C SER A 529 -32.07 -4.82 -23.62
N LEU A 530 -31.10 -5.21 -22.80
CA LEU A 530 -30.80 -4.56 -21.52
C LEU A 530 -29.81 -3.42 -21.75
N ASN A 531 -30.09 -2.25 -21.21
CA ASN A 531 -29.31 -1.04 -21.42
C ASN A 531 -29.04 -0.35 -20.07
N LEU A 532 -27.83 0.15 -19.91
CA LEU A 532 -27.42 1.03 -18.82
C LEU A 532 -26.91 2.34 -19.44
N ASP A 533 -27.48 3.47 -19.03
CA ASP A 533 -27.05 4.79 -19.51
C ASP A 533 -26.07 5.50 -18.55
N GLU A 534 -25.54 6.64 -18.99
CA GLU A 534 -24.58 7.46 -18.24
C GLU A 534 -25.18 8.07 -16.95
N ASN A 535 -26.51 8.17 -16.87
CA ASN A 535 -27.21 8.66 -15.68
C ASN A 535 -27.49 7.53 -14.67
N GLY A 536 -27.04 6.32 -14.94
CA GLY A 536 -27.30 5.14 -14.13
C GLY A 536 -28.71 4.58 -14.30
N GLN A 537 -29.47 4.99 -15.33
CA GLN A 537 -30.77 4.41 -15.63
C GLN A 537 -30.59 3.02 -16.22
N LEU A 538 -31.23 2.03 -15.60
CA LEU A 538 -31.18 0.63 -16.04
C LEU A 538 -32.56 0.25 -16.61
N TYR A 539 -32.62 -0.09 -17.90
CA TYR A 539 -33.89 -0.31 -18.59
C TYR A 539 -33.82 -1.35 -19.70
N LEU A 540 -35.00 -1.88 -20.06
CA LEU A 540 -35.20 -2.79 -21.17
C LEU A 540 -35.82 -2.06 -22.36
N LEU A 541 -35.19 -2.15 -23.53
CA LEU A 541 -35.73 -1.63 -24.79
C LEU A 541 -36.36 -2.76 -25.60
N ASN A 542 -37.46 -2.47 -26.28
CA ASN A 542 -38.00 -3.35 -27.30
C ASN A 542 -37.30 -3.17 -28.65
N SER A 543 -37.65 -4.02 -29.62
CA SER A 543 -37.09 -3.99 -30.98
C SER A 543 -37.30 -2.67 -31.74
N ASN A 544 -38.29 -1.87 -31.34
CA ASN A 544 -38.57 -0.54 -31.91
C ASN A 544 -37.85 0.60 -31.19
N GLY A 545 -36.99 0.31 -30.20
CA GLY A 545 -36.25 1.32 -29.44
C GLY A 545 -37.05 2.04 -28.35
N SER A 546 -38.25 1.56 -28.00
CA SER A 546 -39.06 2.11 -26.90
C SER A 546 -38.82 1.35 -25.58
N ILE A 547 -38.84 2.10 -24.47
CA ILE A 547 -38.62 1.56 -23.12
C ILE A 547 -39.80 0.68 -22.71
N MET A 548 -39.53 -0.60 -22.53
CA MET A 548 -40.50 -1.60 -22.10
C MET A 548 -40.65 -1.64 -20.58
N LYS A 549 -39.53 -1.50 -19.87
CA LYS A 549 -39.48 -1.48 -18.42
C LYS A 549 -38.22 -0.77 -17.94
N THR A 550 -38.39 0.22 -17.09
CA THR A 550 -37.32 0.79 -16.28
C THR A 550 -37.16 -0.08 -15.03
N ILE A 551 -35.98 -0.66 -14.84
CA ILE A 551 -35.63 -1.48 -13.66
C ILE A 551 -35.21 -0.56 -12.51
N PHE A 552 -34.43 0.48 -12.82
CA PHE A 552 -34.02 1.52 -11.90
C PHE A 552 -34.04 2.87 -12.60
N ASP A 553 -34.66 3.86 -11.95
CA ASP A 553 -34.78 5.21 -12.46
C ASP A 553 -33.79 6.13 -11.73
N GLY A 554 -32.75 6.58 -12.44
CA GLY A 554 -31.66 7.38 -11.87
C GLY A 554 -32.03 8.80 -11.44
N GLN A 555 -33.28 9.23 -11.65
CA GLN A 555 -33.70 10.64 -11.49
C GLN A 555 -33.93 11.11 -10.03
N SER A 556 -33.63 10.30 -9.02
CA SER A 556 -33.89 10.67 -7.61
C SER A 556 -32.78 11.50 -6.94
N GLN A 557 -31.67 11.78 -7.62
CA GLN A 557 -30.60 12.66 -7.10
C GLN A 557 -30.43 13.88 -8.01
N SER A 558 -30.80 15.04 -7.48
CA SER A 558 -30.84 16.36 -8.13
C SER A 558 -29.58 16.75 -8.91
N GLN A 559 -29.73 16.99 -10.22
CA GLN A 559 -29.12 18.03 -11.07
C GLN A 559 -27.69 18.59 -10.75
N GLN A 560 -26.73 17.79 -10.28
CA GLN A 560 -25.32 18.18 -10.21
C GLN A 560 -24.37 17.07 -10.73
N PHE A 561 -24.24 17.02 -12.05
CA PHE A 561 -23.09 16.62 -12.90
C PHE A 561 -22.19 15.40 -12.57
N ASN A 562 -22.07 14.50 -13.56
CA ASN A 562 -20.89 13.73 -14.06
C ASN A 562 -19.90 13.01 -13.12
N ASN A 563 -20.14 12.98 -11.82
CA ASN A 563 -19.14 12.48 -10.85
C ASN A 563 -19.40 11.05 -10.36
N PHE A 564 -20.34 10.32 -10.96
CA PHE A 564 -20.65 8.95 -10.57
C PHE A 564 -20.33 7.98 -11.70
N ALA A 565 -19.59 6.92 -11.39
CA ALA A 565 -19.48 5.75 -12.23
C ALA A 565 -20.56 4.74 -11.82
N TYR A 566 -21.25 4.18 -12.81
CA TYR A 566 -22.21 3.11 -12.60
C TYR A 566 -21.68 1.81 -13.18
N ARG A 567 -22.05 0.70 -12.55
CA ARG A 567 -21.86 -0.64 -13.13
C ARG A 567 -22.99 -1.55 -12.69
N PHE A 568 -23.42 -2.44 -13.58
CA PHE A 568 -24.40 -3.45 -13.25
C PHE A 568 -23.76 -4.83 -13.32
N THR A 569 -23.70 -5.54 -12.19
CA THR A 569 -22.92 -6.77 -12.04
C THR A 569 -23.76 -7.90 -11.48
N ILE A 570 -23.58 -9.13 -11.99
CA ILE A 570 -23.99 -10.36 -11.31
C ILE A 570 -22.87 -10.83 -10.39
N ASP A 571 -23.03 -10.60 -9.09
CA ASP A 571 -21.96 -10.90 -8.13
C ASP A 571 -21.84 -12.41 -7.88
N VAL A 572 -20.78 -12.79 -7.16
CA VAL A 572 -20.42 -14.19 -6.82
C VAL A 572 -21.51 -14.93 -6.03
N ASP A 573 -22.38 -14.19 -5.36
CA ASP A 573 -23.54 -14.71 -4.63
C ASP A 573 -24.78 -14.88 -5.53
N GLY A 574 -24.67 -14.57 -6.82
CA GLY A 574 -25.77 -14.71 -7.78
C GLY A 574 -26.83 -13.63 -7.65
N ILE A 575 -26.56 -12.52 -6.97
CA ILE A 575 -27.47 -11.37 -6.87
C ILE A 575 -27.02 -10.29 -7.85
N LEU A 576 -27.98 -9.68 -8.54
CA LEU A 576 -27.70 -8.55 -9.42
C LEU A 576 -27.66 -7.28 -8.61
N ARG A 577 -26.63 -6.47 -8.85
CA ARG A 577 -26.46 -5.18 -8.19
C ARG A 577 -26.13 -4.11 -9.20
N LEU A 578 -26.88 -3.02 -9.17
CA LEU A 578 -26.47 -1.76 -9.78
C LEU A 578 -25.68 -1.00 -8.73
N TYR A 579 -24.41 -0.79 -9.01
CA TYR A 579 -23.52 -0.05 -8.15
C TYR A 579 -23.31 1.36 -8.67
N SER A 580 -23.27 2.32 -7.75
CA SER A 580 -22.72 3.65 -7.96
C SER A 580 -21.37 3.77 -7.25
N HIS A 581 -20.48 4.55 -7.83
CA HIS A 581 -19.24 4.95 -7.18
C HIS A 581 -19.03 6.43 -7.46
N ASN A 582 -18.95 7.20 -6.38
CA ASN A 582 -18.63 8.61 -6.48
C ASN A 582 -17.13 8.73 -6.81
N LEU A 583 -16.79 9.26 -7.97
CA LEU A 583 -15.41 9.42 -8.44
C LEU A 583 -14.64 10.46 -7.62
N VAL A 584 -15.34 11.42 -6.98
CA VAL A 584 -14.76 12.52 -6.20
C VAL A 584 -14.54 12.13 -4.74
N GLN A 585 -15.41 11.31 -4.17
CA GLN A 585 -15.23 10.79 -2.81
C GLN A 585 -14.53 9.44 -2.89
N ASN A 586 -13.45 9.24 -2.14
CA ASN A 586 -12.78 7.93 -2.00
C ASN A 586 -13.69 6.91 -1.27
N SER A 587 -14.77 6.55 -1.92
CA SER A 587 -15.93 5.81 -1.44
C SER A 587 -15.89 4.39 -1.98
N SER A 588 -16.38 3.41 -1.23
CA SER A 588 -16.61 2.07 -1.77
C SER A 588 -17.77 2.09 -2.75
N TRP A 589 -17.87 1.09 -3.64
CA TRP A 589 -19.07 0.88 -4.44
C TRP A 589 -20.31 0.77 -3.53
N VAL A 590 -21.36 1.54 -3.84
CA VAL A 590 -22.64 1.51 -3.13
C VAL A 590 -23.67 0.84 -4.03
N ALA A 591 -24.39 -0.16 -3.52
CA ALA A 591 -25.45 -0.81 -4.27
C ALA A 591 -26.72 0.07 -4.23
N GLU A 592 -27.05 0.69 -5.35
CA GLU A 592 -28.26 1.51 -5.53
C GLU A 592 -29.51 0.66 -5.75
N TRP A 593 -29.34 -0.48 -6.43
CA TRP A 593 -30.40 -1.44 -6.70
C TRP A 593 -29.88 -2.86 -6.55
N ILE A 594 -30.73 -3.74 -6.02
CA ILE A 594 -30.45 -5.16 -5.84
C ILE A 594 -31.65 -6.00 -6.31
N SER A 595 -31.41 -7.14 -6.96
CA SER A 595 -32.51 -7.99 -7.45
C SER A 595 -33.32 -8.65 -6.34
N THR A 596 -32.68 -8.95 -5.21
CA THR A 596 -33.34 -9.47 -4.00
C THR A 596 -32.58 -9.06 -2.73
N ARG A 597 -33.32 -8.91 -1.62
CA ARG A 597 -32.79 -8.71 -0.27
C ARG A 597 -32.54 -10.03 0.46
N ASN A 598 -33.21 -11.11 0.06
CA ASN A 598 -32.99 -12.41 0.67
C ASN A 598 -31.77 -13.05 0.01
N LYS A 599 -30.67 -13.11 0.77
CA LYS A 599 -29.41 -13.63 0.24
C LYS A 599 -29.45 -15.13 -0.08
N CYS A 600 -30.46 -15.88 0.39
CA CYS A 600 -30.67 -17.28 0.05
C CYS A 600 -31.64 -17.52 -1.14
N ASP A 601 -32.11 -16.46 -1.82
CA ASP A 601 -32.94 -16.62 -3.02
C ASP A 601 -32.20 -17.24 -4.23
N PRO A 602 -30.90 -16.94 -4.48
CA PRO A 602 -30.17 -17.52 -5.59
C PRO A 602 -30.12 -19.05 -5.51
N VAL A 603 -30.75 -19.68 -6.50
CA VAL A 603 -30.83 -21.13 -6.63
C VAL A 603 -29.46 -21.68 -7.01
N GLY A 604 -28.89 -22.55 -6.17
CA GLY A 604 -27.57 -23.17 -6.39
C GLY A 604 -26.42 -22.59 -5.57
N LEU A 605 -26.71 -21.75 -4.57
CA LEU A 605 -25.71 -21.24 -3.60
C LEU A 605 -24.99 -22.34 -2.82
N CYS A 606 -25.74 -23.34 -2.38
CA CYS A 606 -25.23 -24.48 -1.63
C CYS A 606 -25.23 -25.73 -2.50
N GLY A 607 -24.25 -26.61 -2.26
CA GLY A 607 -24.08 -27.85 -3.02
C GLY A 607 -25.13 -28.90 -2.67
N LEU A 608 -24.98 -30.10 -3.22
CA LEU A 608 -25.93 -31.20 -3.02
C LEU A 608 -26.12 -31.53 -1.52
N ASN A 609 -27.33 -31.90 -1.13
CA ASN A 609 -27.69 -32.31 0.25
C ASN A 609 -27.40 -31.25 1.33
N SER A 610 -27.29 -29.98 0.92
CA SER A 610 -27.00 -28.84 1.81
C SER A 610 -27.96 -27.70 1.53
N TYR A 611 -28.19 -26.84 2.52
CA TYR A 611 -29.14 -25.73 2.44
C TYR A 611 -28.54 -24.40 2.89
N CYS A 612 -29.06 -23.31 2.33
CA CYS A 612 -28.61 -21.96 2.63
C CYS A 612 -29.17 -21.47 3.96
N ILE A 613 -28.32 -20.84 4.77
CA ILE A 613 -28.68 -20.14 5.99
C ILE A 613 -28.07 -18.74 5.98
N VAL A 614 -28.70 -17.80 6.69
CA VAL A 614 -28.13 -16.47 6.91
C VAL A 614 -27.55 -16.44 8.33
N ASN A 615 -26.26 -16.13 8.46
CA ASN A 615 -25.61 -16.02 9.75
C ASN A 615 -26.14 -14.77 10.48
N ASN A 616 -26.68 -14.97 11.69
CA ASN A 616 -27.28 -13.91 12.49
C ASN A 616 -26.30 -12.80 12.90
N ILE A 617 -24.99 -13.08 12.90
CA ILE A 617 -23.95 -12.13 13.33
C ILE A 617 -23.39 -11.34 12.14
N SER A 618 -22.95 -12.03 11.08
CA SER A 618 -22.34 -11.37 9.91
C SER A 618 -23.36 -10.88 8.88
N GLN A 619 -24.62 -11.34 8.97
CA GLN A 619 -25.63 -11.19 7.90
C GLN A 619 -25.18 -11.74 6.54
N GLU A 620 -24.19 -12.63 6.51
CA GLU A 620 -23.73 -13.32 5.29
C GLU A 620 -24.39 -14.69 5.14
N THR A 621 -24.41 -15.21 3.93
CA THR A 621 -24.91 -16.55 3.63
C THR A 621 -23.88 -17.59 3.98
N ASP A 622 -24.32 -18.69 4.58
CA ASP A 622 -23.53 -19.89 4.79
C ASP A 622 -24.34 -21.12 4.32
N CYS A 623 -23.66 -22.25 4.13
CA CYS A 623 -24.30 -23.52 3.82
C CYS A 623 -24.24 -24.44 5.04
N SER A 624 -25.31 -25.20 5.26
CA SER A 624 -25.40 -26.23 6.29
C SER A 624 -25.77 -27.57 5.66
N CYS A 625 -25.17 -28.65 6.14
CA CYS A 625 -25.54 -30.00 5.73
C CYS A 625 -26.87 -30.41 6.33
N LEU A 626 -27.59 -31.27 5.63
CA LEU A 626 -28.68 -32.03 6.22
C LEU A 626 -28.14 -32.94 7.35
N PRO A 627 -28.90 -33.16 8.43
CA PRO A 627 -28.44 -34.05 9.50
C PRO A 627 -28.17 -35.47 8.98
N GLY A 628 -27.04 -36.04 9.42
CA GLY A 628 -26.56 -37.34 8.90
C GLY A 628 -25.70 -37.22 7.63
N PHE A 629 -25.43 -36.00 7.17
CA PHE A 629 -24.48 -35.69 6.10
C PHE A 629 -23.38 -34.79 6.64
N ASP A 630 -22.16 -35.03 6.19
CA ASP A 630 -21.00 -34.17 6.44
C ASP A 630 -20.53 -33.53 5.13
N PHE A 631 -19.86 -32.38 5.24
CA PHE A 631 -19.33 -31.70 4.06
C PHE A 631 -18.36 -32.60 3.32
N ILE A 632 -18.44 -32.59 1.99
CA ILE A 632 -17.43 -33.24 1.14
C ILE A 632 -16.06 -32.60 1.39
N ASP A 633 -16.05 -31.27 1.51
CA ASP A 633 -14.90 -30.48 1.93
C ASP A 633 -15.39 -29.31 2.81
N HIS A 634 -14.91 -29.25 4.06
CA HIS A 634 -15.26 -28.17 4.99
C HIS A 634 -14.75 -26.79 4.53
N ASN A 635 -13.69 -26.74 3.71
CA ASN A 635 -13.14 -25.52 3.15
C ASN A 635 -13.86 -25.07 1.87
N GLN A 636 -14.62 -25.98 1.23
CA GLN A 636 -15.40 -25.72 0.02
C GLN A 636 -16.85 -26.20 0.19
N LYS A 637 -17.59 -25.53 1.07
CA LYS A 637 -18.99 -25.87 1.39
C LYS A 637 -19.92 -25.88 0.18
N SER A 638 -19.56 -25.19 -0.91
CA SER A 638 -20.27 -25.20 -2.19
C SER A 638 -20.29 -26.55 -2.89
N LEU A 639 -19.38 -27.48 -2.56
CA LEU A 639 -19.39 -28.85 -3.08
C LEU A 639 -20.56 -29.67 -2.51
N GLY A 640 -21.12 -29.22 -1.38
CA GLY A 640 -22.24 -29.89 -0.71
C GLY A 640 -21.78 -30.95 0.27
N CYS A 641 -22.70 -31.87 0.58
CA CYS A 641 -22.54 -32.83 1.65
C CYS A 641 -22.73 -34.26 1.15
N GLN A 642 -21.92 -35.16 1.70
CA GLN A 642 -22.01 -36.60 1.48
C GLN A 642 -22.53 -37.29 2.72
N ARG A 643 -23.14 -38.46 2.54
CA ARG A 643 -23.65 -39.25 3.64
C ARG A 643 -22.48 -39.89 4.40
N ASN A 644 -22.56 -39.96 5.72
CA ASN A 644 -21.55 -40.63 6.52
C ASN A 644 -21.55 -42.12 6.19
N SER A 645 -20.42 -42.63 5.67
CA SER A 645 -20.25 -43.94 5.02
C SER A 645 -20.46 -45.17 5.91
N GLY A 646 -20.92 -45.00 7.15
CA GLY A 646 -21.18 -46.09 8.10
C GLY A 646 -22.61 -46.67 8.04
N ILE A 647 -23.45 -46.21 7.11
CA ILE A 647 -24.87 -46.57 7.06
C ILE A 647 -25.20 -47.10 5.67
N ASP A 648 -24.79 -48.34 5.41
CA ASP A 648 -25.23 -49.05 4.24
C ASP A 648 -26.63 -49.64 4.49
N SER A 649 -27.62 -48.92 3.95
CA SER A 649 -28.73 -49.45 3.16
C SER A 649 -29.49 -50.67 3.69
N CYS A 650 -30.45 -50.41 4.60
CA CYS A 650 -31.70 -51.15 4.72
C CYS A 650 -31.62 -52.67 4.87
N LYS A 651 -30.67 -53.17 5.66
CA LYS A 651 -30.64 -54.59 6.08
C LYS A 651 -30.54 -54.67 7.61
N SER A 652 -31.65 -55.10 8.22
CA SER A 652 -31.88 -55.45 9.65
C SER A 652 -32.33 -54.34 10.62
N ASP A 653 -33.49 -54.60 11.26
CA ASP A 653 -34.26 -53.89 12.30
C ASP A 653 -34.58 -52.39 12.10
N HIS A 654 -35.64 -52.16 11.32
CA HIS A 654 -36.06 -50.90 10.73
C HIS A 654 -36.61 -49.82 11.69
N GLU A 655 -36.98 -50.14 12.93
CA GLU A 655 -37.64 -49.17 13.82
C GLU A 655 -36.71 -48.48 14.83
N LYS A 656 -35.51 -49.01 15.07
CA LYS A 656 -34.61 -48.50 16.13
C LYS A 656 -33.40 -47.71 15.61
N ALA A 657 -33.07 -47.81 14.33
CA ALA A 657 -31.87 -47.22 13.74
C ALA A 657 -32.04 -45.78 13.24
N PHE A 658 -33.28 -45.32 13.02
CA PHE A 658 -33.57 -44.00 12.47
C PHE A 658 -34.70 -43.33 13.24
N ARG A 659 -34.67 -42.00 13.32
CA ARG A 659 -35.75 -41.17 13.85
C ARG A 659 -36.09 -40.08 12.84
N VAL A 660 -37.28 -39.50 12.97
CA VAL A 660 -37.64 -38.29 12.23
C VAL A 660 -37.20 -37.07 13.02
N ALA A 661 -36.61 -36.09 12.32
CA ALA A 661 -36.43 -34.74 12.81
C ALA A 661 -37.29 -33.78 11.98
N GLU A 662 -37.98 -32.87 12.67
CA GLU A 662 -38.75 -31.80 12.02
C GLU A 662 -37.86 -30.56 11.91
N PHE A 663 -37.88 -29.93 10.73
CA PHE A 663 -37.13 -28.72 10.44
C PHE A 663 -38.06 -27.56 10.11
N ASP A 664 -37.56 -26.34 10.31
CA ASP A 664 -38.14 -25.14 9.70
C ASP A 664 -38.23 -25.33 8.19
N VAL A 665 -39.25 -24.74 7.55
CA VAL A 665 -39.65 -25.10 6.19
C VAL A 665 -38.49 -24.91 5.21
N LEU A 666 -37.98 -26.03 4.69
CA LEU A 666 -36.96 -26.04 3.63
C LEU A 666 -37.66 -26.45 2.32
N GLU A 667 -37.55 -25.59 1.31
CA GLU A 667 -37.99 -25.84 -0.06
C GLU A 667 -36.81 -26.38 -0.87
N TRP A 668 -37.05 -27.47 -1.59
CA TRP A 668 -36.08 -28.17 -2.44
C TRP A 668 -36.63 -28.22 -3.86
N GLU A 669 -35.78 -28.58 -4.82
CA GLU A 669 -36.25 -29.00 -6.13
C GLU A 669 -37.34 -30.08 -5.97
N ASN A 670 -38.54 -29.82 -6.53
CA ASN A 670 -39.68 -30.73 -6.39
C ASN A 670 -39.53 -31.93 -7.34
N ASN A 671 -38.66 -32.85 -6.97
CA ASN A 671 -38.42 -34.13 -7.65
C ASN A 671 -38.92 -35.28 -6.77
N SER A 672 -40.15 -35.15 -6.25
CA SER A 672 -40.76 -36.20 -5.45
C SER A 672 -41.00 -37.44 -6.30
N TYR A 673 -40.42 -38.57 -5.88
CA TYR A 673 -40.59 -39.86 -6.56
C TYR A 673 -41.92 -40.52 -6.19
N SER A 674 -42.59 -40.05 -5.13
CA SER A 674 -43.88 -40.54 -4.66
C SER A 674 -44.63 -39.41 -3.95
N VAL A 675 -45.90 -39.21 -4.31
CA VAL A 675 -46.83 -38.30 -3.64
C VAL A 675 -48.06 -39.09 -3.19
N VAL A 676 -48.34 -39.08 -1.89
CA VAL A 676 -49.47 -39.79 -1.30
C VAL A 676 -50.51 -38.78 -0.81
N TYR A 677 -51.75 -38.96 -1.24
CA TYR A 677 -52.88 -38.07 -0.93
C TYR A 677 -53.67 -38.59 0.27
N TYR A 678 -54.39 -37.69 0.96
CA TYR A 678 -55.27 -38.00 2.10
C TYR A 678 -54.59 -38.66 3.29
N MET A 679 -53.31 -38.34 3.50
CA MET A 679 -52.50 -38.86 4.58
C MET A 679 -52.38 -37.81 5.69
N ASN A 680 -52.38 -38.21 6.96
CA ASN A 680 -52.08 -37.29 8.05
C ASN A 680 -50.56 -37.16 8.27
N LYS A 681 -50.13 -36.17 9.07
CA LYS A 681 -48.71 -35.88 9.29
C LYS A 681 -47.96 -37.08 9.87
N THR A 682 -48.53 -37.77 10.85
CA THR A 682 -47.91 -38.90 11.55
C THR A 682 -47.76 -40.10 10.62
N GLU A 683 -48.78 -40.39 9.82
CA GLU A 683 -48.73 -41.43 8.78
C GLU A 683 -47.64 -41.14 7.75
N CYS A 684 -47.45 -39.87 7.35
CA CYS A 684 -46.38 -39.46 6.44
C CYS A 684 -44.99 -39.66 7.04
N GLN A 685 -44.83 -39.42 8.35
CA GLN A 685 -43.58 -39.67 9.07
C GLN A 685 -43.25 -41.17 9.08
N GLU A 686 -44.23 -42.02 9.42
CA GLU A 686 -44.06 -43.47 9.45
C GLU A 686 -43.84 -44.08 8.06
N ASP A 687 -44.50 -43.55 7.03
CA ASP A 687 -44.31 -43.98 5.65
C ASP A 687 -42.89 -43.67 5.15
N CYS A 688 -42.36 -42.49 5.45
CA CYS A 688 -40.98 -42.13 5.11
C CYS A 688 -39.94 -42.94 5.93
N LEU A 689 -40.22 -43.27 7.18
CA LEU A 689 -39.35 -44.13 7.99
C LEU A 689 -39.26 -45.55 7.42
N ARG A 690 -40.37 -46.10 6.94
CA ARG A 690 -40.41 -47.44 6.34
C ARG A 690 -39.79 -47.49 4.94
N ASP A 691 -39.87 -46.40 4.18
CA ASP A 691 -39.32 -46.32 2.83
C ASP A 691 -37.79 -46.09 2.86
N CYS A 692 -37.02 -47.06 2.35
CA CYS A 692 -35.56 -46.99 2.28
C CYS A 692 -35.05 -45.85 1.40
N ASN A 693 -35.85 -45.42 0.42
CA ASN A 693 -35.51 -44.36 -0.53
C ASN A 693 -35.92 -42.97 -0.01
N CYS A 694 -36.79 -42.90 1.01
CA CYS A 694 -37.22 -41.64 1.56
C CYS A 694 -36.15 -41.05 2.48
N MET A 695 -35.62 -39.89 2.10
CA MET A 695 -34.74 -39.09 2.94
C MET A 695 -35.49 -37.91 3.56
N VAL A 696 -36.30 -37.24 2.74
CA VAL A 696 -37.09 -36.07 3.13
C VAL A 696 -38.52 -36.29 2.68
N ALA A 697 -39.49 -35.97 3.54
CA ALA A 697 -40.89 -35.89 3.18
C ALA A 697 -41.42 -34.47 3.41
N LEU A 698 -42.12 -33.92 2.43
CA LEU A 698 -42.81 -32.65 2.51
C LEU A 698 -44.30 -32.93 2.74
N PHE A 699 -44.81 -32.41 3.85
CA PHE A 699 -46.22 -32.56 4.21
C PHE A 699 -46.96 -31.22 4.06
N GLU A 700 -47.97 -31.19 3.19
CA GLU A 700 -48.83 -30.02 2.95
C GLU A 700 -50.26 -30.48 2.65
N ASN A 701 -51.27 -29.91 3.32
CA ASN A 701 -52.70 -30.14 2.99
C ASN A 701 -53.12 -31.63 2.84
N GLN A 702 -52.65 -32.52 3.74
CA GLN A 702 -52.85 -33.99 3.68
C GLN A 702 -52.14 -34.70 2.52
N HIS A 703 -51.18 -34.05 1.86
CA HIS A 703 -50.33 -34.64 0.83
C HIS A 703 -48.94 -34.86 1.41
N CYS A 704 -48.41 -36.08 1.23
CA CYS A 704 -47.07 -36.49 1.64
C CYS A 704 -46.20 -36.70 0.40
N SER A 705 -45.24 -35.81 0.16
CA SER A 705 -44.36 -35.85 -1.01
C SER A 705 -42.96 -36.31 -0.59
N LYS A 706 -42.56 -37.52 -0.99
CA LYS A 706 -41.29 -38.15 -0.59
C LYS A 706 -40.17 -37.85 -1.59
N GLN A 707 -38.97 -37.56 -1.07
CA GLN A 707 -37.79 -37.21 -1.85
C GLN A 707 -36.58 -38.09 -1.48
N MET A 708 -35.74 -38.38 -2.48
CA MET A 708 -34.50 -39.13 -2.36
C MET A 708 -33.28 -38.27 -2.66
N VAL A 709 -32.10 -38.69 -2.19
CA VAL A 709 -30.83 -38.02 -2.51
C VAL A 709 -30.37 -38.34 -3.95
N PRO A 710 -29.61 -37.45 -4.62
CA PRO A 710 -29.12 -36.16 -4.13
C PRO A 710 -30.19 -35.06 -4.15
N LEU A 711 -30.32 -34.34 -3.04
CA LEU A 711 -31.24 -33.22 -2.92
C LEU A 711 -30.58 -31.92 -3.41
N ARG A 712 -31.32 -31.11 -4.17
CA ARG A 712 -30.81 -29.89 -4.83
C ARG A 712 -31.61 -28.66 -4.41
N PHE A 713 -30.93 -27.51 -4.44
CA PHE A 713 -31.53 -26.17 -4.34
C PHE A 713 -32.32 -25.89 -3.06
N ALA A 714 -31.85 -26.46 -1.97
CA ALA A 714 -32.47 -26.31 -0.68
C ALA A 714 -32.36 -24.88 -0.15
N LYS A 715 -33.50 -24.28 0.19
CA LYS A 715 -33.56 -22.95 0.80
C LYS A 715 -34.66 -22.84 1.85
N PRO A 716 -34.53 -21.91 2.82
CA PRO A 716 -35.60 -21.61 3.76
C PRO A 716 -36.81 -21.02 3.02
N HIS A 717 -38.01 -21.50 3.35
CA HIS A 717 -39.28 -21.04 2.77
C HIS A 717 -40.16 -20.40 3.85
N THR A 718 -40.94 -19.38 3.46
CA THR A 718 -41.69 -18.52 4.41
C THR A 718 -43.13 -18.99 4.67
N SER A 719 -43.64 -19.99 3.94
CA SER A 719 -44.99 -20.53 4.16
C SER A 719 -45.04 -21.45 5.38
N ALA A 720 -45.81 -21.05 6.40
CA ALA A 720 -46.01 -21.83 7.63
C ALA A 720 -46.83 -23.13 7.44
N LEU A 721 -47.35 -23.38 6.24
CA LEU A 721 -48.29 -24.46 5.92
C LEU A 721 -47.60 -25.80 5.56
N ILE A 722 -46.34 -25.76 5.11
CA ILE A 722 -45.57 -26.95 4.72
C ILE A 722 -44.72 -27.42 5.91
N LYS A 723 -44.66 -28.73 6.17
CA LYS A 723 -43.78 -29.33 7.17
C LYS A 723 -42.73 -30.21 6.51
N THR A 724 -41.46 -29.95 6.80
CA THR A 724 -40.32 -30.75 6.31
C THR A 724 -39.94 -31.80 7.35
N ILE A 725 -40.02 -33.07 6.93
CA ILE A 725 -39.71 -34.26 7.73
C ILE A 725 -38.39 -34.81 7.19
N VAL A 726 -37.35 -34.89 8.03
CA VAL A 726 -36.03 -35.43 7.64
C VAL A 726 -35.75 -36.73 8.40
N LYS A 727 -35.35 -37.77 7.66
CA LYS A 727 -34.97 -39.07 8.22
C LYS A 727 -33.51 -39.02 8.68
N VAL A 728 -33.27 -39.19 9.98
CA VAL A 728 -31.94 -39.05 10.60
C VAL A 728 -31.49 -40.33 11.34
N PRO A 729 -30.19 -40.66 11.38
CA PRO A 729 -29.68 -41.82 12.11
C PRO A 729 -29.82 -41.66 13.64
N ASN A 730 -30.01 -42.78 14.33
CA ASN A 730 -30.12 -42.85 15.79
C ASN A 730 -28.75 -43.19 16.42
N ASN A 731 -27.78 -42.26 16.34
CA ASN A 731 -26.49 -42.44 17.02
C ASN A 731 -26.57 -41.87 18.44
N GLY A 732 -26.38 -42.72 19.45
CA GLY A 732 -26.30 -42.31 20.85
C GLY A 732 -25.05 -41.47 21.12
N GLY A 733 -25.23 -40.30 21.74
CA GLY A 733 -24.19 -39.53 22.43
C GLY A 733 -23.31 -38.64 21.54
N GLY A 734 -23.58 -37.33 21.56
CA GLY A 734 -22.73 -36.31 20.95
C GLY A 734 -23.35 -34.92 21.10
N ASP A 735 -23.00 -34.25 22.19
CA ASP A 735 -23.40 -32.89 22.56
C ASP A 735 -22.98 -31.87 21.48
N TYR A 736 -23.90 -31.50 20.59
CA TYR A 736 -23.80 -30.29 19.77
C TYR A 736 -24.67 -29.21 20.40
N GLY A 737 -24.03 -28.40 21.24
CA GLY A 737 -24.65 -27.31 21.98
C GLY A 737 -25.43 -26.35 21.09
N THR A 738 -26.74 -26.35 21.25
CA THR A 738 -27.64 -25.29 20.79
C THR A 738 -27.43 -24.04 21.66
N ASN A 739 -26.51 -23.16 21.27
CA ASN A 739 -26.53 -21.77 21.72
C ASN A 739 -27.57 -20.98 20.91
N SER A 740 -28.85 -21.21 21.20
CA SER A 740 -29.95 -20.37 20.73
C SER A 740 -30.39 -19.43 21.86
N ASN A 741 -29.67 -18.32 22.02
CA ASN A 741 -30.20 -17.16 22.74
C ASN A 741 -31.07 -16.34 21.78
N MET A 742 -32.39 -16.51 21.84
CA MET A 742 -33.31 -15.48 21.38
C MET A 742 -34.51 -15.38 22.33
N PRO A 743 -34.84 -14.18 22.84
CA PRO A 743 -35.79 -14.04 23.93
C PRO A 743 -37.24 -14.14 23.45
N LEU A 744 -38.01 -14.99 24.14
CA LEU A 744 -39.47 -15.02 24.14
C LEU A 744 -40.04 -13.66 24.57
N LYS A 745 -40.58 -12.88 23.63
CA LYS A 745 -41.43 -11.73 23.96
C LYS A 745 -42.87 -12.19 24.19
N LYS A 746 -43.32 -12.15 25.45
CA LYS A 746 -44.72 -12.29 25.85
C LYS A 746 -45.54 -11.08 25.37
N GLY A 747 -46.73 -11.36 24.85
CA GLY A 747 -47.69 -10.35 24.41
C GLY A 747 -48.24 -9.48 25.54
N HIS A 748 -48.58 -8.24 25.21
CA HIS A 748 -49.36 -7.34 26.07
C HIS A 748 -50.56 -6.80 25.31
N LYS A 749 -51.74 -7.04 25.88
CA LYS A 749 -53.03 -6.53 25.43
C LYS A 749 -53.09 -5.02 25.62
N ARG A 750 -53.62 -4.32 24.61
CA ARG A 750 -54.02 -2.91 24.64
C ARG A 750 -55.04 -2.66 25.75
N LYS A 751 -54.87 -1.55 26.48
CA LYS A 751 -55.94 -0.59 26.85
C LYS A 751 -55.32 0.68 27.47
N ASN A 752 -55.81 1.84 27.04
CA ASN A 752 -55.73 3.18 27.65
C ASN A 752 -54.50 4.08 27.37
N ILE A 753 -54.19 4.37 26.10
CA ILE A 753 -53.18 5.38 25.70
C ILE A 753 -53.78 6.80 25.58
N THR A 754 -55.10 6.96 25.49
CA THR A 754 -55.74 8.26 25.22
C THR A 754 -55.86 9.20 26.43
N VAL A 755 -55.82 8.70 27.67
CA VAL A 755 -55.98 9.53 28.89
C VAL A 755 -54.65 10.10 29.40
N PHE A 756 -53.55 9.36 29.25
CA PHE A 756 -52.22 9.79 29.73
C PHE A 756 -51.66 10.95 28.88
N VAL A 757 -51.89 10.94 27.57
CA VAL A 757 -51.44 12.00 26.65
C VAL A 757 -52.13 13.33 26.95
N LEU A 758 -53.42 13.32 27.33
CA LEU A 758 -54.18 14.54 27.63
C LEU A 758 -53.69 15.23 28.92
N VAL A 759 -53.31 14.45 29.94
CA VAL A 759 -52.82 14.98 31.22
C VAL A 759 -51.42 15.60 31.06
N CYS A 760 -50.55 15.00 30.25
CA CYS A 760 -49.22 15.55 29.97
C CYS A 760 -49.27 16.89 29.22
N ILE A 761 -50.24 17.09 28.32
CA ILE A 761 -50.40 18.34 27.56
C ILE A 761 -50.88 19.48 28.48
N ILE A 762 -51.78 19.21 29.42
CA ILE A 762 -52.27 20.21 30.39
C ILE A 762 -51.16 20.65 31.36
N ILE A 763 -50.30 19.72 31.79
CA ILE A 763 -49.15 20.02 32.67
C ILE A 763 -48.09 20.84 31.91
N ALA A 764 -47.84 20.55 30.64
CA ALA A 764 -46.90 21.33 29.83
C ALA A 764 -47.37 22.78 29.61
N LEU A 765 -48.67 22.98 29.35
CA LEU A 765 -49.24 24.32 29.13
C LEU A 765 -49.26 25.18 30.40
N THR A 766 -49.47 24.57 31.56
CA THR A 766 -49.42 25.29 32.85
C THR A 766 -48.01 25.71 33.23
N ILE A 767 -46.98 24.91 32.94
CA ILE A 767 -45.57 25.26 33.13
C ILE A 767 -45.13 26.38 32.16
N LEU A 768 -45.63 26.37 30.92
CA LEU A 768 -45.34 27.41 29.93
C LEU A 768 -45.93 28.78 30.34
N LEU A 769 -47.15 28.80 30.87
CA LEU A 769 -47.79 30.04 31.36
C LEU A 769 -47.10 30.58 32.62
N PHE A 770 -46.64 29.69 33.52
CA PHE A 770 -45.94 30.09 34.73
C PHE A 770 -44.53 30.65 34.44
N SER A 771 -43.83 30.09 33.45
CA SER A 771 -42.52 30.57 33.01
C SER A 771 -42.62 31.90 32.26
N LEU A 772 -43.62 32.11 31.41
CA LEU A 772 -43.90 33.40 30.77
C LEU A 772 -44.25 34.50 31.80
N PHE A 773 -45.01 34.18 32.84
CA PHE A 773 -45.33 35.12 33.92
C PHE A 773 -44.08 35.53 34.74
N PHE A 774 -43.14 34.60 34.97
CA PHE A 774 -41.87 34.91 35.65
C PHE A 774 -40.91 35.72 34.78
N LEU A 775 -40.88 35.47 33.47
CA LEU A 775 -40.08 36.26 32.52
C LEU A 775 -40.62 37.70 32.39
N TYR A 776 -41.94 37.86 32.40
CA TYR A 776 -42.58 39.18 32.44
C TYR A 776 -42.26 39.96 33.73
N ARG A 777 -42.26 39.28 34.90
CA ARG A 777 -41.85 39.89 36.18
C ARG A 777 -40.36 40.19 36.27
N LYS A 778 -39.51 39.44 35.55
CA LYS A 778 -38.05 39.64 35.51
C LYS A 778 -37.65 40.81 34.60
N GLN A 779 -38.40 41.07 33.51
CA GLN A 779 -38.16 42.23 32.64
C GLN A 779 -38.56 43.58 33.29
N PHE A 780 -39.53 43.61 34.21
CA PHE A 780 -40.01 44.87 34.79
C PHE A 780 -39.21 45.37 36.01
N LYS A 781 -38.20 44.62 36.51
CA LYS A 781 -37.48 44.94 37.76
C LYS A 781 -36.00 45.30 37.62
N SER A 782 -35.47 45.43 36.41
CA SER A 782 -34.05 45.76 36.16
C SER A 782 -33.88 46.96 35.22
N TYR A 783 -34.45 48.11 35.60
CA TYR A 783 -34.27 49.41 34.93
C TYR A 783 -33.57 50.45 35.84
N LYS A 784 -32.77 50.03 36.83
CA LYS A 784 -31.92 50.94 37.59
C LYS A 784 -30.52 50.34 37.76
N ASN A 785 -29.55 51.09 37.23
CA ASN A 785 -28.11 51.11 37.52
C ASN A 785 -27.18 50.45 36.48
N VAL A 786 -26.53 51.33 35.71
CA VAL A 786 -25.31 51.21 34.88
C VAL A 786 -24.40 52.36 35.41
N PRO A 787 -23.04 52.31 35.47
CA PRO A 787 -22.09 51.81 34.45
C PRO A 787 -20.78 51.11 34.93
N ASN A 788 -20.20 50.21 34.12
CA ASN A 788 -18.95 50.44 33.35
C ASN A 788 -18.47 49.19 32.54
N GLU A 789 -18.16 49.43 31.27
CA GLU A 789 -17.33 48.69 30.28
C GLU A 789 -17.13 47.15 30.36
N LYS A 790 -17.78 46.43 29.42
CA LYS A 790 -17.12 45.74 28.28
C LYS A 790 -18.15 45.13 27.31
N THR A 791 -17.89 45.37 26.04
CA THR A 791 -18.66 45.10 24.82
C THR A 791 -19.01 43.62 24.59
N LEU A 792 -20.17 43.41 23.95
CA LEU A 792 -20.54 42.29 23.06
C LEU A 792 -19.30 41.53 22.53
N ILE A 793 -19.22 40.20 22.50
CA ILE A 793 -19.96 39.18 21.71
C ILE A 793 -19.65 37.85 22.47
N VAL A 794 -20.57 36.91 22.70
CA VAL A 794 -20.73 35.66 21.93
C VAL A 794 -21.93 34.93 22.56
N HIS A 795 -23.03 34.85 21.83
CA HIS A 795 -23.99 33.75 21.99
C HIS A 795 -23.95 32.96 20.68
N ASP A 796 -23.90 31.64 20.83
CA ASP A 796 -23.88 30.58 19.80
C ASP A 796 -22.52 30.28 19.14
N ILE A 797 -21.68 29.53 19.87
CA ILE A 797 -20.66 28.62 19.31
C ILE A 797 -20.81 27.30 20.06
N LEU A 798 -21.08 26.19 19.38
CA LEU A 798 -21.14 24.86 19.98
C LEU A 798 -19.78 24.49 20.64
N ALA A 799 -19.76 24.57 21.98
CA ALA A 799 -18.94 23.82 22.94
C ALA A 799 -17.40 24.05 23.08
N LEU A 800 -16.95 25.30 23.28
CA LEU A 800 -15.63 25.56 23.91
C LEU A 800 -15.77 25.69 25.45
N ARG A 801 -14.92 25.00 26.22
CA ARG A 801 -14.93 25.08 27.69
C ARG A 801 -14.12 26.28 28.20
N SER A 802 -14.68 27.08 29.10
CA SER A 802 -13.92 28.06 29.88
C SER A 802 -13.21 27.37 31.05
N PHE A 803 -11.89 27.48 31.11
CA PHE A 803 -11.05 26.97 32.18
C PHE A 803 -10.60 28.11 33.11
N SER A 804 -10.55 27.85 34.41
CA SER A 804 -9.89 28.75 35.34
C SER A 804 -8.37 28.59 35.27
N LEU A 805 -7.61 29.64 35.61
CA LEU A 805 -6.15 29.55 35.64
C LEU A 805 -5.70 28.45 36.62
N ARG A 806 -6.34 28.39 37.79
CA ARG A 806 -6.06 27.37 38.81
C ARG A 806 -6.27 25.95 38.30
N GLU A 807 -7.31 25.73 37.50
CA GLU A 807 -7.55 24.42 36.89
C GLU A 807 -6.40 24.04 35.94
N LEU A 808 -5.98 24.96 35.06
CA LEU A 808 -4.88 24.70 34.12
C LEU A 808 -3.52 24.55 34.83
N GLU A 809 -3.30 25.26 35.93
CA GLU A 809 -2.15 25.08 36.79
C GLU A 809 -2.10 23.67 37.38
N ILE A 810 -3.22 23.15 37.88
CA ILE A 810 -3.30 21.77 38.39
C ILE A 810 -3.09 20.77 37.25
N SER A 811 -3.79 20.94 36.12
CA SER A 811 -3.70 20.03 34.97
C SER A 811 -2.32 19.97 34.32
N THR A 812 -1.52 21.02 34.44
CA THR A 812 -0.15 21.07 33.88
C THR A 812 0.94 20.89 34.94
N SER A 813 0.56 20.54 36.18
CA SER A 813 1.47 20.42 37.32
C SER A 813 2.31 21.69 37.55
N GLY A 814 1.71 22.87 37.40
CA GLY A 814 2.40 24.15 37.52
C GLY A 814 3.20 24.56 36.28
N PHE A 815 2.79 24.12 35.09
CA PHE A 815 3.45 24.41 33.81
C PHE A 815 4.91 23.92 33.71
N ILE A 816 5.23 22.76 34.31
CA ILE A 816 6.60 22.21 34.35
C ILE A 816 7.03 21.64 32.99
N HIS A 817 6.13 20.88 32.34
CA HIS A 817 6.47 20.12 31.12
C HIS A 817 6.29 20.96 29.84
N LYS A 818 7.33 21.71 29.47
CA LYS A 818 7.35 22.50 28.24
C LYS A 818 7.50 21.64 26.98
N LEU A 819 6.58 21.79 26.04
CA LEU A 819 6.58 21.13 24.73
C LEU A 819 7.30 21.96 23.66
N GLY A 820 7.20 23.29 23.75
CA GLY A 820 7.82 24.19 22.79
C GLY A 820 7.59 25.66 23.15
N ARG A 821 8.29 26.57 22.47
CA ARG A 821 8.07 28.02 22.53
C ARG A 821 8.00 28.56 21.11
N GLY A 822 6.85 29.14 20.75
CA GLY A 822 6.67 29.87 19.50
C GLY A 822 6.97 31.36 19.68
N SER A 823 6.74 32.15 18.63
CA SER A 823 6.82 33.62 18.66
C SER A 823 5.84 34.25 19.65
N PHE A 824 4.76 33.54 19.94
CA PHE A 824 3.57 34.09 20.60
C PHE A 824 3.31 33.52 22.00
N GLY A 825 4.01 32.46 22.38
CA GLY A 825 3.78 31.83 23.67
C GLY A 825 4.53 30.52 23.87
N THR A 826 4.41 30.00 25.08
CA THR A 826 4.97 28.71 25.48
C THR A 826 3.85 27.67 25.60
N VAL A 827 4.08 26.47 25.07
CA VAL A 827 3.13 25.35 25.11
C VAL A 827 3.57 24.34 26.15
N PHE A 828 2.64 23.92 27.01
CA PHE A 828 2.86 22.97 28.10
C PHE A 828 1.99 21.73 27.94
N LYS A 829 2.50 20.58 28.37
CA LYS A 829 1.71 19.34 28.46
C LYS A 829 0.88 19.33 29.74
N GLY A 830 -0.33 18.82 29.67
CA GLY A 830 -1.17 18.57 30.84
C GLY A 830 -2.15 17.43 30.64
N THR A 831 -2.94 17.15 31.68
CA THR A 831 -3.99 16.13 31.68
C THR A 831 -5.26 16.69 32.35
N ILE A 832 -6.41 16.45 31.73
CA ILE A 832 -7.73 16.76 32.32
C ILE A 832 -8.46 15.46 32.66
N ASN A 833 -9.09 15.44 33.83
CA ASN A 833 -9.91 14.32 34.28
C ASN A 833 -11.32 14.50 33.73
N LEU A 834 -11.76 13.58 32.86
CA LEU A 834 -13.13 13.52 32.38
C LEU A 834 -13.87 12.39 33.11
N PRO A 835 -15.22 12.42 33.15
CA PRO A 835 -16.01 11.35 33.78
C PRO A 835 -15.73 9.95 33.19
N ASN A 836 -15.14 9.90 31.99
CA ASN A 836 -14.92 8.68 31.20
C ASN A 836 -13.41 8.31 31.11
N GLY A 837 -12.53 8.99 31.85
CA GLY A 837 -11.08 8.74 31.85
C GLY A 837 -10.24 10.02 31.78
N GLU A 838 -8.92 9.85 31.79
CA GLU A 838 -7.96 10.95 31.67
C GLU A 838 -7.71 11.31 30.20
N ARG A 839 -7.57 12.61 29.91
CA ARG A 839 -7.26 13.11 28.58
C ARG A 839 -6.03 14.00 28.58
N ALA A 840 -5.04 13.66 27.76
CA ALA A 840 -3.87 14.49 27.53
C ALA A 840 -4.21 15.76 26.72
N ILE A 841 -3.69 16.90 27.15
CA ILE A 841 -3.92 18.22 26.54
C ILE A 841 -2.60 18.98 26.34
N ALA A 842 -2.63 19.94 25.42
CA ALA A 842 -1.59 20.94 25.24
C ALA A 842 -2.14 22.33 25.60
N VAL A 843 -1.47 23.04 26.51
CA VAL A 843 -1.87 24.37 26.98
C VAL A 843 -0.90 25.41 26.42
N LYS A 844 -1.34 26.21 25.45
CA LYS A 844 -0.59 27.36 24.90
C LYS A 844 -0.85 28.56 25.80
N ARG A 845 0.18 29.05 26.49
CA ARG A 845 0.14 30.27 27.29
C ARG A 845 0.78 31.41 26.49
N LEU A 846 -0.02 32.41 26.14
CA LEU A 846 0.44 33.57 25.37
C LEU A 846 1.28 34.50 26.26
N GLU A 847 2.45 34.92 25.78
CA GLU A 847 3.43 35.69 26.56
C GLU A 847 3.20 37.22 26.49
N LYS A 848 3.55 37.94 27.56
CA LYS A 848 3.21 39.37 27.79
C LYS A 848 4.12 40.39 27.08
N VAL A 849 4.89 40.01 26.05
CA VAL A 849 5.95 40.89 25.54
C VAL A 849 5.38 42.16 24.89
N VAL A 850 4.19 42.10 24.29
CA VAL A 850 3.37 43.26 23.90
C VAL A 850 1.89 42.94 24.18
N ALA A 851 1.29 43.55 25.20
CA ALA A 851 -0.07 43.22 25.66
C ALA A 851 -1.15 43.32 24.56
N ALA A 852 -0.96 44.20 23.58
CA ALA A 852 -1.88 44.36 22.45
C ALA A 852 -1.81 43.21 21.43
N GLU A 853 -0.62 42.68 21.14
CA GLU A 853 -0.45 41.63 20.11
C GLU A 853 -0.96 40.26 20.59
N GLY A 854 -0.66 39.89 21.84
CA GLY A 854 -1.15 38.64 22.41
C GLY A 854 -2.68 38.59 22.59
N GLU A 855 -3.33 39.75 22.81
CA GLU A 855 -4.80 39.82 22.82
C GLU A 855 -5.38 39.64 21.41
N ILE A 856 -4.77 40.28 20.40
CA ILE A 856 -5.22 40.14 18.99
C ILE A 856 -5.15 38.68 18.55
N GLU A 857 -4.05 38.00 18.84
CA GLU A 857 -3.89 36.58 18.53
C GLU A 857 -4.89 35.70 19.26
N PHE A 858 -5.05 35.90 20.57
CA PHE A 858 -6.03 35.16 21.37
C PHE A 858 -7.44 35.29 20.76
N GLN A 859 -7.83 36.51 20.38
CA GLN A 859 -9.12 36.78 19.74
C GLN A 859 -9.19 36.18 18.33
N ASN A 860 -8.12 36.22 17.54
CA ASN A 860 -8.08 35.62 16.21
C ASN A 860 -8.29 34.10 16.29
N GLU A 861 -7.53 33.41 17.14
CA GLU A 861 -7.66 31.97 17.33
C GLU A 861 -9.07 31.61 17.83
N MET A 862 -9.58 32.29 18.86
CA MET A 862 -10.93 32.08 19.37
C MET A 862 -12.02 32.27 18.31
N LYS A 863 -11.87 33.26 17.41
CA LYS A 863 -12.84 33.56 16.35
C LYS A 863 -12.74 32.63 15.14
N THR A 864 -11.54 32.14 14.81
CA THR A 864 -11.29 31.28 13.63
C THR A 864 -11.40 29.80 13.99
N ILE A 865 -10.50 29.25 14.80
CA ILE A 865 -10.49 27.81 15.11
C ILE A 865 -11.66 27.40 16.01
N GLY A 866 -12.15 28.31 16.86
CA GLY A 866 -13.25 28.05 17.78
C GLY A 866 -14.58 27.64 17.12
N ARG A 867 -14.74 27.93 15.82
CA ARG A 867 -15.93 27.61 15.02
C ARG A 867 -15.73 26.49 14.01
N THR A 868 -14.53 25.93 13.92
CA THR A 868 -14.15 24.95 12.88
C THR A 868 -13.91 23.57 13.48
N HIS A 869 -14.38 22.53 12.78
CA HIS A 869 -14.13 21.14 13.17
C HIS A 869 -13.82 20.29 11.93
N HIS A 870 -12.56 19.89 11.78
CA HIS A 870 -12.13 19.07 10.65
C HIS A 870 -11.00 18.11 11.07
N ARG A 871 -10.92 16.92 10.44
CA ARG A 871 -9.96 15.86 10.78
C ARG A 871 -8.51 16.34 10.74
N ASN A 872 -8.20 17.23 9.81
CA ASN A 872 -6.86 17.77 9.55
C ASN A 872 -6.63 19.17 10.15
N LEU A 873 -7.46 19.63 11.08
CA LEU A 873 -7.22 20.85 11.86
C LEU A 873 -7.03 20.48 13.34
N LEU A 874 -6.16 21.23 14.04
CA LEU A 874 -5.96 21.05 15.48
C LEU A 874 -7.18 21.56 16.23
N ARG A 875 -7.74 20.71 17.10
CA ARG A 875 -8.97 21.05 17.82
C ARG A 875 -8.68 21.88 19.06
N LEU A 876 -9.30 23.07 19.12
CA LEU A 876 -9.39 23.86 20.34
C LEU A 876 -10.47 23.26 21.26
N LEU A 877 -10.10 22.90 22.48
CA LEU A 877 -10.99 22.33 23.50
C LEU A 877 -11.58 23.41 24.40
N GLY A 878 -10.86 24.51 24.59
CA GLY A 878 -11.28 25.60 25.45
C GLY A 878 -10.21 26.64 25.67
N TYR A 879 -10.48 27.55 26.60
CA TYR A 879 -9.65 28.74 26.81
C TYR A 879 -9.70 29.20 28.28
N CYS A 880 -8.71 29.99 28.66
CA CYS A 880 -8.71 30.75 29.90
C CYS A 880 -8.57 32.24 29.60
N HIS A 881 -9.51 33.04 30.12
CA HIS A 881 -9.53 34.50 30.03
C HIS A 881 -9.71 35.07 31.45
N GLU A 882 -8.65 35.03 32.26
CA GLU A 882 -8.69 35.52 33.65
C GLU A 882 -7.66 36.65 33.84
N GLY A 883 -8.15 37.87 34.06
CA GLY A 883 -7.32 39.07 34.21
C GLY A 883 -6.44 39.29 32.97
N SER A 884 -5.12 39.21 33.16
CA SER A 884 -4.12 39.33 32.09
C SER A 884 -3.67 37.99 31.50
N ASN A 885 -4.25 36.88 31.94
CA ASN A 885 -3.89 35.55 31.45
C ASN A 885 -4.75 35.19 30.23
N ARG A 886 -4.07 34.78 29.16
CA ARG A 886 -4.66 34.25 27.93
C ARG A 886 -4.03 32.89 27.65
N LEU A 887 -4.83 31.84 27.81
CA LEU A 887 -4.40 30.47 27.53
C LEU A 887 -5.41 29.77 26.62
N LEU A 888 -4.90 28.94 25.73
CA LEU A 888 -5.67 28.13 24.80
C LEU A 888 -5.35 26.66 25.05
N VAL A 889 -6.38 25.81 25.07
CA VAL A 889 -6.28 24.39 25.40
C VAL A 889 -6.61 23.55 24.17
N TYR A 890 -5.67 22.73 23.72
CA TYR A 890 -5.80 21.87 22.54
C TYR A 890 -5.63 20.40 22.87
N ASP A 891 -5.98 19.56 21.91
CA ASP A 891 -5.58 18.16 21.88
C ASP A 891 -4.05 18.01 21.84
N TYR A 892 -3.50 17.10 22.64
CA TYR A 892 -2.06 16.81 22.66
C TYR A 892 -1.64 15.96 21.46
N MET A 893 -0.62 16.42 20.72
CA MET A 893 -0.09 15.76 19.52
C MET A 893 1.21 15.02 19.86
N SER A 894 1.14 13.69 19.99
CA SER A 894 2.24 12.87 20.54
C SER A 894 3.46 12.77 19.63
N ASN A 895 3.31 12.92 18.31
CA ASN A 895 4.41 12.84 17.33
C ASN A 895 5.04 14.21 17.01
N GLY A 896 4.61 15.28 17.68
CA GLY A 896 5.18 16.62 17.52
C GLY A 896 4.88 17.26 16.15
N SER A 897 5.75 18.17 15.71
CA SER A 897 5.60 18.88 14.44
C SER A 897 6.16 18.10 13.25
N LEU A 898 5.62 18.37 12.06
CA LEU A 898 6.08 17.84 10.79
C LEU A 898 7.56 18.17 10.54
N ALA A 899 8.03 19.36 10.94
CA ALA A 899 9.45 19.72 10.87
C ALA A 899 10.34 18.75 11.68
N ASN A 900 9.97 18.43 12.93
CA ASN A 900 10.72 17.48 13.75
C ASN A 900 10.66 16.08 13.14
N PHE A 901 9.50 15.68 12.64
CA PHE A 901 9.28 14.37 12.05
C PHE A 901 10.09 14.18 10.74
N LEU A 902 10.15 15.19 9.88
CA LEU A 902 10.90 15.11 8.61
C LEU A 902 12.40 15.27 8.82
N PHE A 903 12.86 16.15 9.72
CA PHE A 903 14.27 16.53 9.78
C PHE A 903 15.04 15.87 10.94
N LYS A 904 14.42 15.71 12.11
CA LYS A 904 15.09 15.24 13.33
C LYS A 904 14.88 13.76 13.63
N SER A 905 13.85 13.14 13.07
CA SER A 905 13.63 11.69 13.22
C SER A 905 14.73 10.88 12.51
N GLU A 906 15.23 9.84 13.18
CA GLU A 906 16.14 8.83 12.60
C GLU A 906 15.45 8.02 11.49
N ILE A 907 14.14 7.80 11.64
CA ILE A 907 13.30 7.10 10.66
C ILE A 907 12.50 8.15 9.87
N LYS A 908 12.81 8.28 8.58
CA LYS A 908 12.06 9.16 7.67
C LYS A 908 10.75 8.50 7.23
N PRO A 909 9.67 9.27 7.01
CA PRO A 909 8.44 8.70 6.48
C PRO A 909 8.66 8.06 5.12
N ASN A 910 8.00 6.94 4.90
CA ASN A 910 7.94 6.32 3.58
C ASN A 910 7.02 7.13 2.64
N TRP A 911 7.02 6.80 1.36
CA TRP A 911 6.27 7.56 0.34
C TRP A 911 4.77 7.63 0.63
N LYS A 912 4.15 6.52 1.06
CA LYS A 912 2.73 6.46 1.37
C LYS A 912 2.36 7.41 2.52
N GLU A 913 3.21 7.48 3.54
CA GLU A 913 3.04 8.41 4.64
C GLU A 913 3.17 9.86 4.19
N ARG A 914 4.18 10.19 3.37
CA ARG A 914 4.37 11.55 2.83
C ARG A 914 3.17 12.03 2.03
N VAL A 915 2.65 11.18 1.15
CA VAL A 915 1.46 11.46 0.35
C VAL A 915 0.24 11.69 1.25
N SER A 916 0.03 10.81 2.24
CA SER A 916 -1.06 10.95 3.21
C SER A 916 -0.98 12.28 3.99
N MET A 917 0.23 12.68 4.38
CA MET A 917 0.49 13.97 5.04
C MET A 917 0.17 15.15 4.11
N ALA A 918 0.70 15.16 2.89
CA ALA A 918 0.44 16.20 1.90
C ALA A 918 -1.07 16.36 1.62
N PHE A 919 -1.76 15.25 1.40
CA PHE A 919 -3.19 15.23 1.12
C PHE A 919 -4.03 15.69 2.32
N GLY A 920 -3.66 15.27 3.54
CA GLY A 920 -4.30 15.73 4.75
C GLY A 920 -4.18 17.24 4.96
N ILE A 921 -3.01 17.83 4.67
CA ILE A 921 -2.82 19.29 4.72
C ILE A 921 -3.69 19.96 3.65
N ALA A 922 -3.70 19.45 2.41
CA ALA A 922 -4.51 20.02 1.33
C ALA A 922 -6.00 20.05 1.68
N LYS A 923 -6.54 18.96 2.26
CA LYS A 923 -7.92 18.89 2.75
C LYS A 923 -8.20 19.85 3.90
N GLY A 924 -7.25 20.01 4.82
CA GLY A 924 -7.34 21.00 5.89
C GLY A 924 -7.45 22.43 5.36
N ILE A 925 -6.66 22.79 4.35
CA ILE A 925 -6.69 24.14 3.76
C ILE A 925 -7.95 24.32 2.90
N LEU A 926 -8.36 23.33 2.11
CA LEU A 926 -9.62 23.36 1.36
C LEU A 926 -10.81 23.65 2.28
N TYR A 927 -10.88 22.95 3.42
CA TYR A 927 -11.94 23.18 4.40
C TYR A 927 -11.98 24.64 4.90
N LEU A 928 -10.81 25.24 5.18
CA LEU A 928 -10.71 26.64 5.60
C LEU A 928 -11.15 27.62 4.49
N HIS A 929 -10.83 27.30 3.24
CA HIS A 929 -11.04 28.22 2.11
C HIS A 929 -12.44 28.19 1.53
N GLU A 930 -13.07 27.02 1.46
CA GLU A 930 -14.29 26.80 0.66
C GLU A 930 -15.42 26.11 1.43
N GLU A 931 -15.16 25.41 2.55
CA GLU A 931 -16.19 24.63 3.27
C GLU A 931 -16.63 25.28 4.60
N CYS A 932 -15.89 26.27 5.10
CA CYS A 932 -16.29 27.09 6.24
C CYS A 932 -17.38 28.11 5.84
N GLU A 933 -18.30 28.43 6.75
CA GLU A 933 -19.35 29.45 6.54
C GLU A 933 -18.77 30.80 6.07
N ASN A 934 -17.64 31.19 6.67
CA ASN A 934 -16.85 32.33 6.27
C ASN A 934 -15.46 31.83 5.87
N GLN A 935 -14.93 32.32 4.74
CA GLN A 935 -13.59 31.95 4.26
C GLN A 935 -12.52 32.35 5.28
N ILE A 936 -11.64 31.41 5.63
CA ILE A 936 -10.52 31.61 6.55
C ILE A 936 -9.21 31.47 5.78
N ILE A 937 -8.37 32.51 5.80
CA ILE A 937 -6.98 32.44 5.30
C ILE A 937 -6.06 32.22 6.51
N HIS A 938 -5.28 31.15 6.54
CA HIS A 938 -4.41 30.78 7.66
C HIS A 938 -3.22 31.74 7.83
N CYS A 939 -2.61 32.17 6.72
CA CYS A 939 -1.44 33.07 6.62
C CYS A 939 -0.10 32.53 7.16
N ASP A 940 -0.07 31.40 7.88
CA ASP A 940 1.18 30.83 8.41
C ASP A 940 1.29 29.31 8.27
N ILE A 941 0.96 28.78 7.09
CA ILE A 941 1.14 27.36 6.77
C ILE A 941 2.63 27.07 6.62
N ASN A 942 3.18 26.24 7.52
CA ASN A 942 4.58 25.80 7.49
C ASN A 942 4.75 24.47 8.26
N PRO A 943 5.90 23.76 8.14
CA PRO A 943 6.10 22.46 8.79
C PRO A 943 6.17 22.49 10.32
N ASN A 944 6.39 23.64 10.97
CA ASN A 944 6.33 23.75 12.44
C ASN A 944 4.89 23.83 12.95
N ASN A 945 4.00 24.41 12.15
CA ASN A 945 2.58 24.59 12.45
C ASN A 945 1.71 23.42 11.96
N ILE A 946 2.31 22.36 11.42
CA ILE A 946 1.61 21.12 11.09
C ILE A 946 2.03 20.07 12.13
N LEU A 947 1.09 19.64 12.96
CA LEU A 947 1.31 18.68 14.02
C LEU A 947 0.84 17.27 13.62
N ILE A 948 1.35 16.25 14.29
CA ILE A 948 1.05 14.85 13.98
C ILE A 948 0.51 14.16 15.24
N ASP A 949 -0.68 13.58 15.12
CA ASP A 949 -1.30 12.81 16.20
C ASP A 949 -0.74 11.38 16.31
N GLU A 950 -1.21 10.63 17.30
CA GLU A 950 -0.80 9.24 17.56
C GLU A 950 -1.04 8.28 16.39
N ASN A 951 -2.01 8.58 15.52
CA ASN A 951 -2.36 7.79 14.34
C ASN A 951 -1.64 8.26 13.06
N ARG A 952 -0.61 9.10 13.20
CA ARG A 952 0.15 9.72 12.10
C ARG A 952 -0.71 10.58 11.16
N VAL A 953 -1.82 11.12 11.67
CA VAL A 953 -2.65 12.08 10.93
C VAL A 953 -2.13 13.50 11.18
N VAL A 954 -1.95 14.26 10.10
CA VAL A 954 -1.53 15.66 10.17
C VAL A 954 -2.69 16.58 10.55
N LYS A 955 -2.38 17.58 11.37
CA LYS A 955 -3.30 18.62 11.83
C LYS A 955 -2.66 20.00 11.71
N ILE A 956 -3.30 20.89 10.98
CA ILE A 956 -2.89 22.30 10.87
C ILE A 956 -3.20 22.99 12.19
N ALA A 957 -2.21 23.70 12.73
CA ALA A 957 -2.26 24.41 14.00
C ALA A 957 -1.82 25.88 13.82
N ASP A 958 -1.98 26.65 14.89
CA ASP A 958 -1.53 28.04 15.03
C ASP A 958 -2.26 29.05 14.13
N PHE A 959 -3.48 29.41 14.54
CA PHE A 959 -4.37 30.32 13.82
C PHE A 959 -4.18 31.79 14.20
N GLY A 960 -3.08 32.13 14.90
CA GLY A 960 -2.88 33.47 15.44
C GLY A 960 -2.83 34.58 14.39
N LEU A 961 -2.38 34.24 13.19
CA LEU A 961 -2.30 35.12 12.03
C LEU A 961 -3.50 34.99 11.07
N ALA A 962 -4.43 34.07 11.35
CA ALA A 962 -5.53 33.77 10.45
C ALA A 962 -6.48 34.96 10.25
N LYS A 963 -7.12 35.02 9.08
CA LYS A 963 -8.04 36.08 8.65
C LYS A 963 -9.38 35.46 8.31
N LEU A 964 -10.39 35.80 9.11
CA LEU A 964 -11.80 35.50 8.83
C LEU A 964 -12.32 36.60 7.89
N LEU A 965 -12.69 36.24 6.66
CA LEU A 965 -13.27 37.16 5.69
C LEU A 965 -14.79 37.23 5.84
N MET A 966 -15.38 38.38 5.53
CA MET A 966 -16.84 38.49 5.40
C MET A 966 -17.32 37.77 4.12
N PRO A 967 -18.60 37.34 4.03
CA PRO A 967 -19.11 36.57 2.88
C PRO A 967 -18.90 37.23 1.50
N ASP A 968 -18.84 38.56 1.44
CA ASP A 968 -18.62 39.37 0.23
C ASP A 968 -17.14 39.76 0.01
N GLN A 969 -16.25 39.41 0.95
CA GLN A 969 -14.86 39.81 0.94
C GLN A 969 -13.97 38.66 0.43
N THR A 970 -13.25 38.89 -0.67
CA THR A 970 -12.33 37.90 -1.27
C THR A 970 -10.84 38.22 -1.04
N ARG A 971 -10.55 39.39 -0.44
CA ARG A 971 -9.19 39.90 -0.23
C ARG A 971 -9.09 40.70 1.06
N THR A 972 -7.92 40.73 1.69
CA THR A 972 -7.66 41.50 2.91
C THR A 972 -6.31 42.24 2.83
N THR A 973 -6.23 43.41 3.44
CA THR A 973 -5.01 44.23 3.49
C THR A 973 -4.43 44.20 4.89
N THR A 974 -3.27 43.57 5.05
CA THR A 974 -2.57 43.45 6.34
C THR A 974 -1.06 43.58 6.13
N GLY A 975 -0.34 44.16 7.09
CA GLY A 975 1.13 44.23 7.04
C GLY A 975 1.77 42.84 7.02
N ILE A 976 3.02 42.75 6.53
CA ILE A 976 3.77 41.49 6.34
C ILE A 976 3.81 40.67 7.63
N LYS A 977 3.16 39.50 7.64
CA LYS A 977 3.15 38.56 8.76
C LYS A 977 3.19 37.13 8.21
N GLY A 978 4.06 36.27 8.75
CA GLY A 978 4.23 34.87 8.36
C GLY A 978 5.68 34.39 8.48
N THR A 979 5.90 33.07 8.38
CA THR A 979 7.23 32.46 8.55
C THR A 979 8.11 32.59 7.30
N ARG A 980 9.30 33.20 7.45
CA ARG A 980 10.27 33.42 6.36
C ARG A 980 10.52 32.14 5.54
N GLY A 981 10.33 32.24 4.23
CA GLY A 981 10.48 31.14 3.27
C GLY A 981 9.20 30.36 2.93
N PHE A 982 8.09 30.61 3.63
CA PHE A 982 6.75 30.10 3.28
C PHE A 982 5.77 31.21 2.86
N VAL A 983 6.19 32.47 3.01
CA VAL A 983 5.40 33.66 2.69
C VAL A 983 5.34 33.88 1.18
N ALA A 984 4.14 34.05 0.64
CA ALA A 984 3.90 34.28 -0.78
C ALA A 984 4.45 35.65 -1.27
N PRO A 985 4.88 35.78 -2.55
CA PRO A 985 5.49 36.99 -3.08
C PRO A 985 4.65 38.26 -2.91
N GLU A 986 3.32 38.15 -3.01
CA GLU A 986 2.39 39.27 -2.89
C GLU A 986 2.47 40.00 -1.54
N TRP A 987 2.93 39.32 -0.48
CA TRP A 987 3.18 39.96 0.81
C TRP A 987 4.25 41.05 0.74
N HIS A 988 5.29 40.85 -0.08
CA HIS A 988 6.38 41.81 -0.24
C HIS A 988 6.03 42.93 -1.24
N LYS A 989 5.01 42.71 -2.08
CA LYS A 989 4.53 43.66 -3.09
C LYS A 989 3.40 44.59 -2.56
N ASN A 990 3.07 44.56 -1.26
CA ASN A 990 1.95 45.29 -0.64
C ASN A 990 0.59 45.07 -1.35
N MET A 991 0.40 43.90 -1.95
CA MET A 991 -0.84 43.55 -2.63
C MET A 991 -1.87 42.99 -1.64
N PRO A 992 -3.18 43.07 -1.94
CA PRO A 992 -4.21 42.41 -1.14
C PRO A 992 -4.00 40.90 -1.05
N ILE A 993 -4.03 40.36 0.17
CA ILE A 993 -3.86 38.93 0.45
C ILE A 993 -5.18 38.21 0.21
N THR A 994 -5.10 37.06 -0.45
CA THR A 994 -6.23 36.17 -0.76
C THR A 994 -5.92 34.76 -0.25
N SER A 995 -6.87 33.83 -0.36
CA SER A 995 -6.65 32.41 -0.06
C SER A 995 -5.46 31.80 -0.82
N LYS A 996 -5.06 32.40 -1.95
CA LYS A 996 -3.91 32.01 -2.77
C LYS A 996 -2.56 32.15 -2.05
N ALA A 997 -2.48 32.92 -0.96
CA ALA A 997 -1.28 32.98 -0.13
C ALA A 997 -1.03 31.64 0.59
N ASP A 998 -2.07 31.02 1.15
CA ASP A 998 -1.96 29.69 1.78
C ASP A 998 -1.68 28.60 0.74
N VAL A 999 -2.21 28.74 -0.48
CA VAL A 999 -1.92 27.83 -1.60
C VAL A 999 -0.42 27.84 -1.91
N TYR A 1000 0.20 29.03 -1.93
CA TYR A 1000 1.65 29.17 -2.08
C TYR A 1000 2.40 28.50 -0.94
N SER A 1001 2.04 28.82 0.31
CA SER A 1001 2.67 28.23 1.49
C SER A 1001 2.54 26.70 1.50
N PHE A 1002 1.39 26.16 1.08
CA PHE A 1002 1.17 24.73 0.88
C PHE A 1002 2.10 24.14 -0.17
N GLY A 1003 2.27 24.81 -1.31
CA GLY A 1003 3.21 24.38 -2.36
C GLY A 1003 4.63 24.22 -1.82
N VAL A 1004 5.10 25.16 -0.99
CA VAL A 1004 6.41 25.07 -0.32
C VAL A 1004 6.45 23.93 0.71
N VAL A 1005 5.39 23.71 1.49
CA VAL A 1005 5.30 22.59 2.44
C VAL A 1005 5.29 21.24 1.72
N LEU A 1006 4.57 21.12 0.60
CA LEU A 1006 4.52 19.92 -0.23
C LEU A 1006 5.92 19.53 -0.72
N LEU A 1007 6.73 20.52 -1.12
CA LEU A 1007 8.13 20.33 -1.49
C LEU A 1007 8.99 19.81 -0.34
N VAL A 1008 8.80 20.37 0.85
CA VAL A 1008 9.49 19.92 2.06
C VAL A 1008 9.14 18.46 2.39
N ILE A 1009 7.88 18.07 2.25
CA ILE A 1009 7.40 16.70 2.49
C ILE A 1009 8.01 15.72 1.48
N ILE A 1010 7.95 16.05 0.20
CA ILE A 1010 8.45 15.17 -0.88
C ILE A 1010 9.97 14.98 -0.74
N SER A 1011 10.71 16.07 -0.53
CA SER A 1011 12.18 16.03 -0.45
C SER A 1011 12.74 15.53 0.89
N CYS A 1012 11.96 15.61 1.98
CA CYS A 1012 12.43 15.49 3.35
C CYS A 1012 13.64 16.41 3.67
N ARG A 1013 13.77 17.55 2.99
CA ARG A 1013 14.86 18.51 3.20
C ARG A 1013 14.34 19.84 3.76
N PRO A 1014 15.08 20.51 4.67
CA PRO A 1014 14.74 21.86 5.11
C PRO A 1014 14.80 22.85 3.96
N HIS A 1015 14.01 23.93 4.03
CA HIS A 1015 13.93 24.93 2.97
C HIS A 1015 15.13 25.90 2.94
N VAL A 1016 15.93 26.04 4.02
CA VAL A 1016 17.21 26.79 4.07
C VAL A 1016 18.09 26.31 5.26
N ASP A 1017 19.42 26.21 5.05
CA ASP A 1017 20.46 26.13 6.10
C ASP A 1017 20.96 27.55 6.43
N VAL A 1018 20.95 27.94 7.71
CA VAL A 1018 21.04 29.36 8.18
C VAL A 1018 22.48 29.93 8.10
N ASN A 1019 23.42 29.20 7.50
CA ASN A 1019 24.84 29.60 7.40
C ASN A 1019 25.30 30.05 6.00
N VAL A 1020 24.40 30.44 5.10
CA VAL A 1020 24.78 30.91 3.75
C VAL A 1020 24.38 32.38 3.54
N HIS A 1021 25.33 33.19 3.06
CA HIS A 1021 25.16 34.62 2.78
C HIS A 1021 23.99 34.92 1.82
N GLU A 1022 23.38 36.10 2.01
CA GLU A 1022 22.12 36.62 1.44
C GLU A 1022 22.02 36.73 -0.11
N ARG A 1023 22.90 36.08 -0.88
CA ARG A 1023 22.86 36.07 -2.36
C ARG A 1023 22.63 34.70 -3.01
N GLU A 1024 22.20 33.69 -2.26
CA GLU A 1024 21.86 32.35 -2.79
C GLU A 1024 20.44 31.90 -2.40
N ALA A 1025 19.46 32.81 -2.43
CA ALA A 1025 18.07 32.51 -2.07
C ALA A 1025 17.10 32.76 -3.23
N ILE A 1026 16.96 31.78 -4.13
CA ILE A 1026 15.74 31.61 -4.94
C ILE A 1026 15.50 30.11 -5.09
N LEU A 1027 14.41 29.61 -4.51
CA LEU A 1027 14.02 28.20 -4.50
C LEU A 1027 12.53 28.11 -4.86
N VAL A 1028 12.23 28.45 -6.11
CA VAL A 1028 10.94 28.20 -6.77
C VAL A 1028 11.28 27.88 -8.22
N ASP A 1029 11.36 26.60 -8.58
CA ASP A 1029 11.33 26.14 -9.99
C ASP A 1029 11.30 24.59 -10.16
N PHE A 1030 10.20 24.07 -10.74
CA PHE A 1030 9.93 22.74 -11.39
C PHE A 1030 9.43 21.44 -10.71
N THR A 1031 8.09 21.21 -10.68
CA THR A 1031 7.33 20.00 -11.09
C THR A 1031 5.81 20.20 -10.83
N TYR A 1032 4.98 19.56 -11.65
CA TYR A 1032 3.69 20.09 -12.14
C TYR A 1032 2.58 20.42 -11.11
N GLU A 1033 2.47 19.74 -9.97
CA GLU A 1033 1.38 19.99 -8.99
C GLU A 1033 1.65 21.21 -8.09
N TRP A 1034 2.91 21.46 -7.74
CA TRP A 1034 3.28 22.56 -6.86
C TRP A 1034 3.65 23.83 -7.63
N LEU A 1035 4.04 23.73 -8.92
CA LEU A 1035 4.35 24.91 -9.77
C LEU A 1035 3.16 25.87 -9.78
N TRP A 1036 1.97 25.31 -10.04
CA TRP A 1036 0.69 25.97 -9.98
C TRP A 1036 0.49 26.68 -8.63
N CYS A 1037 0.78 26.01 -7.51
CA CYS A 1037 0.60 26.59 -6.19
C CYS A 1037 1.57 27.74 -5.88
N ILE A 1038 2.79 27.72 -6.42
CA ILE A 1038 3.83 28.70 -6.12
C ILE A 1038 4.11 29.72 -7.22
N GLU A 1039 3.20 29.83 -8.21
CA GLU A 1039 3.25 30.87 -9.24
C GLU A 1039 3.39 32.28 -8.64
N GLU A 1040 4.19 33.14 -9.26
CA GLU A 1040 4.36 34.51 -8.80
C GLU A 1040 3.03 35.27 -8.76
N GLU A 1041 2.21 35.09 -9.80
CA GLU A 1041 0.90 35.72 -9.91
C GLU A 1041 -0.17 34.90 -9.17
N PRO A 1042 -0.82 35.46 -8.13
CA PRO A 1042 -1.81 34.73 -7.33
C PRO A 1042 -3.02 34.24 -8.14
N THR A 1043 -3.35 34.92 -9.25
CA THR A 1043 -4.49 34.58 -10.12
C THR A 1043 -4.29 33.25 -10.85
N ILE A 1044 -3.04 32.90 -11.19
CA ILE A 1044 -2.69 31.66 -11.91
C ILE A 1044 -2.75 30.46 -10.97
N ARG A 1045 -2.51 30.68 -9.68
CA ARG A 1045 -2.54 29.60 -8.68
C ARG A 1045 -3.89 28.88 -8.68
N PRO A 1046 -3.94 27.55 -8.50
CA PRO A 1046 -5.19 26.81 -8.47
C PRO A 1046 -5.93 27.12 -7.17
N ALA A 1047 -7.24 26.92 -7.16
CA ALA A 1047 -7.97 26.81 -5.91
C ALA A 1047 -7.59 25.49 -5.22
N MET A 1048 -7.64 25.43 -3.88
CA MET A 1048 -7.32 24.21 -3.15
C MET A 1048 -8.23 23.04 -3.54
N LYS A 1049 -9.48 23.31 -3.94
CA LYS A 1049 -10.38 22.27 -4.47
C LYS A 1049 -9.83 21.58 -5.71
N LYS A 1050 -9.20 22.35 -6.61
CA LYS A 1050 -8.54 21.81 -7.80
C LYS A 1050 -7.29 21.00 -7.42
N VAL A 1051 -6.52 21.47 -6.44
CA VAL A 1051 -5.34 20.74 -5.91
C VAL A 1051 -5.75 19.41 -5.28
N VAL A 1052 -6.82 19.38 -4.50
CA VAL A 1052 -7.36 18.14 -3.91
C VAL A 1052 -7.87 17.20 -5.00
N ALA A 1053 -8.57 17.70 -6.03
CA ALA A 1053 -9.00 16.90 -7.18
C ALA A 1053 -7.82 16.30 -7.97
N MET A 1054 -6.70 17.03 -8.08
CA MET A 1054 -5.45 16.50 -8.65
C MET A 1054 -4.90 15.33 -7.82
N PHE A 1055 -4.85 15.45 -6.49
CA PHE A 1055 -4.49 14.32 -5.61
C PHE A 1055 -5.46 13.13 -5.76
N GLU A 1056 -6.74 13.38 -6.01
CA GLU A 1056 -7.76 12.32 -6.16
C GLU A 1056 -7.74 11.66 -7.55
N GLY A 1057 -7.04 12.27 -8.52
CA GLY A 1057 -6.92 11.79 -9.90
C GLY A 1057 -8.17 12.05 -10.75
N THR A 1058 -9.00 13.03 -10.36
CA THR A 1058 -10.29 13.35 -11.00
C THR A 1058 -10.21 14.56 -11.94
N PHE A 1059 -9.05 15.19 -12.07
CA PHE A 1059 -8.81 16.36 -12.90
C PHE A 1059 -7.54 16.18 -13.75
N ASP A 1060 -7.68 16.22 -15.08
CA ASP A 1060 -6.53 16.24 -15.99
C ASP A 1060 -5.70 17.50 -15.79
N ILE A 1061 -4.38 17.36 -15.65
CA ILE A 1061 -3.49 18.48 -15.33
C ILE A 1061 -3.13 19.22 -16.64
N PRO A 1062 -3.65 20.44 -16.90
CA PRO A 1062 -3.27 21.20 -18.08
C PRO A 1062 -1.83 21.71 -17.96
N LEU A 1063 -1.17 21.87 -19.10
CA LEU A 1063 0.16 22.50 -19.19
C LEU A 1063 0.13 23.92 -18.59
N PRO A 1064 1.11 24.32 -17.76
CA PRO A 1064 1.18 25.68 -17.23
C PRO A 1064 1.29 26.74 -18.36
N PRO A 1065 0.79 27.97 -18.14
CA PRO A 1065 1.03 29.08 -19.06
C PRO A 1065 2.55 29.34 -19.17
N GLY A 1066 3.13 29.08 -20.35
CA GLY A 1066 4.57 29.25 -20.60
C GLY A 1066 5.20 28.19 -21.51
N VAL A 1067 4.52 27.06 -21.73
CA VAL A 1067 4.98 26.01 -22.68
C VAL A 1067 4.38 26.18 -24.08
N ALA A 1068 3.27 26.91 -24.21
CA ALA A 1068 2.55 27.08 -25.49
C ALA A 1068 3.08 28.22 -26.39
N SER A 1069 3.96 29.11 -25.91
CA SER A 1069 4.33 30.34 -26.64
C SER A 1069 5.66 30.30 -27.41
N TYR A 1070 6.33 29.14 -27.54
CA TYR A 1070 7.55 29.03 -28.34
C TYR A 1070 7.44 28.18 -29.61
N ASN A 1071 6.25 27.67 -29.94
CA ASN A 1071 5.98 26.96 -31.19
C ASN A 1071 4.93 27.72 -32.04
N SER A 1072 5.23 28.95 -32.41
CA SER A 1072 4.80 29.49 -33.71
C SER A 1072 5.62 30.72 -34.09
N THR A 1073 6.14 30.70 -35.32
CA THR A 1073 6.79 31.78 -36.08
C THR A 1073 8.29 32.05 -35.83
N ASN A 1074 9.13 31.37 -36.61
CA ASN A 1074 10.34 31.99 -37.14
C ASN A 1074 9.92 32.95 -38.28
N SER A 1075 10.27 34.23 -38.18
CA SER A 1075 11.06 34.94 -39.23
C SER A 1075 11.08 36.46 -39.02
N SER A 1076 12.27 37.02 -39.27
CA SER A 1076 12.59 38.41 -39.63
C SER A 1076 12.82 39.47 -38.52
N ASN A 1077 14.11 39.77 -38.39
CA ASN A 1077 14.73 41.10 -38.36
C ASN A 1077 14.78 41.96 -37.07
N ASN A 1078 16.03 42.43 -36.86
CA ASN A 1078 16.50 43.70 -36.32
C ASN A 1078 16.64 43.91 -34.80
N ILE A 1079 17.91 43.79 -34.38
CA ILE A 1079 18.77 44.86 -33.83
C ILE A 1079 18.07 45.91 -32.95
N GLY A 1080 18.56 45.99 -31.70
CA GLY A 1080 18.84 47.26 -31.03
C GLY A 1080 18.08 47.51 -29.73
N GLY A 1081 18.80 47.89 -28.68
CA GLY A 1081 18.23 48.69 -27.60
C GLY A 1081 18.56 48.22 -26.18
N VAL A 1082 19.68 48.72 -25.67
CA VAL A 1082 20.01 48.82 -24.25
C VAL A 1082 18.99 49.73 -23.53
N THR A 1083 18.88 49.56 -22.21
CA THR A 1083 18.61 50.54 -21.13
C THR A 1083 17.38 50.34 -20.24
N MET A 1084 17.74 49.96 -19.01
CA MET A 1084 17.17 50.12 -17.66
C MET A 1084 16.64 48.86 -17.00
#